data_AF-A0A318J269-F1
#
_entry.id   AF-A0A318J269-F1
#
_cell.length_a   1.000
_cell.length_b   1.000
_cell.length_c   1.000
_cell.angle_alpha   90.00
_cell.angle_beta   90.00
_cell.angle_gamma   90.00
#
_symmetry.space_group_name_H-M   'P 1'
#
loop_
_entity.id
_entity.type
_entity.pdbx_description
1 polymer ?
#
loop_
_entity_poly.entity_id
_entity_poly.type
_entity_poly.pdbx_seq_one_letter_code
_entity_poly.pdbx_strand_id
1 'polypeptide(L)'
;MGLLQRLRTANAEFAMQLRHTCLPETVRGDAAAFVDLRPADDDVGGLTGALFGIPDGGLLACVAPAPDGGRVLYLDAAAYRSAIALRSSGDGDNALGQLSIADDANLAGQPLTDAELSRIRAGYLLRVIAELVGEAAEVKRQTARFLIDRKSTTGVLIDLPDVRTQLSHVHAWLDVLEAAHAELTGRPASPGTCAEAEVLLVAALRKLQMFANQCVQLNGGWGYIERNPVAAFYRDLNAARPLLRISATGPGTPIDWTQPFVAATDDEHAFRATFAEYLHERVAPVFDAWEAGGRIPREGFEELGKRGYLGQACPREWGGGGAGMIRHMHMTEQMMLENLFGLTVSTMLIANTVVPILTRYGSEDLKDRFLPAIAAGRTIPCLAVTESGSAGAMVTTLATTADDRGDHWVVNGDKHYITNSPAADVAFVLTRTTRGADAQGLTLLCVSMDLPGVEIVEKYAKLGAHASETGHIRFTDVKVPKQNTVGYVGSGLLYVVDVIVEERVLIAAAAVSYALYCLNRTLAQLPARNDAAALADLRCEAAALRVRCWQTARRAAARTSISTDAAMLKYLCGDFVRDCIDACEDALLAGRRAPGDIAWLQRARLDGRVMSLFTGASGVMKDYYSRRVTAGLRLHASA
;
A
#
# COMPACT_ATOMS: atom_id res chain seq x y z
N MET A 1 32.66 3.52 -3.46
CA MET A 1 32.52 3.70 -2.00
C MET A 1 31.43 2.74 -1.52
N GLY A 2 31.73 1.81 -0.60
CA GLY A 2 30.76 0.82 -0.11
C GLY A 2 29.67 1.44 0.76
N LEU A 3 28.54 0.73 0.95
CA LEU A 3 27.35 1.22 1.66
C LEU A 3 27.70 1.80 3.04
N LEU A 4 28.48 1.07 3.84
CA LEU A 4 28.85 1.50 5.19
C LEU A 4 29.60 2.83 5.20
N GLN A 5 30.46 3.06 4.22
CA GLN A 5 31.19 4.33 4.12
C GLN A 5 30.25 5.48 3.78
N ARG A 6 29.24 5.26 2.91
CA ARG A 6 28.25 6.29 2.59
C ARG A 6 27.33 6.61 3.78
N LEU A 7 26.95 5.58 4.54
CA LEU A 7 26.20 5.77 5.80
C LEU A 7 27.03 6.53 6.84
N ARG A 8 28.34 6.27 6.96
CA ARG A 8 29.25 7.03 7.81
C ARG A 8 29.35 8.49 7.38
N THR A 9 29.43 8.77 6.08
CA THR A 9 29.41 10.14 5.55
C THR A 9 28.10 10.86 5.90
N ALA A 10 26.95 10.22 5.69
CA ALA A 10 25.65 10.81 6.04
C ALA A 10 25.54 11.12 7.54
N ASN A 11 26.07 10.25 8.41
CA ASN A 11 26.15 10.48 9.85
C ASN A 11 27.05 11.68 10.19
N ALA A 12 28.21 11.80 9.56
CA ALA A 12 29.16 12.90 9.80
C ALA A 12 28.56 14.25 9.36
N GLU A 13 27.90 14.31 8.21
CA GLU A 13 27.21 15.51 7.72
C GLU A 13 26.09 15.96 8.69
N PHE A 14 25.29 15.02 9.18
CA PHE A 14 24.26 15.29 10.18
C PHE A 14 24.85 15.84 11.49
N ALA A 15 25.93 15.23 11.98
CA ALA A 15 26.63 15.70 13.17
C ALA A 15 27.19 17.12 12.99
N MET A 16 27.76 17.44 11.81
CA MET A 16 28.20 18.80 11.49
C MET A 16 27.04 19.80 11.46
N GLN A 17 25.89 19.43 10.88
CA GLN A 17 24.71 20.29 10.84
C GLN A 17 24.16 20.59 12.25
N LEU A 18 24.12 19.58 13.13
CA LEU A 18 23.76 19.77 14.53
C LEU A 18 24.74 20.71 15.23
N ARG A 19 26.05 20.53 15.04
CA ARG A 19 27.08 21.42 15.61
C ARG A 19 26.89 22.86 15.14
N HIS A 20 26.70 23.08 13.84
CA HIS A 20 26.46 24.41 13.27
C HIS A 20 25.18 25.06 13.80
N THR A 21 24.14 24.28 14.11
CA THR A 21 22.86 24.84 14.57
C THR A 21 22.88 25.11 16.07
N CYS A 22 23.47 24.22 16.87
CA CYS A 22 23.43 24.29 18.34
C CYS A 22 24.54 25.16 18.95
N LEU A 23 25.72 25.25 18.32
CA LEU A 23 26.88 25.93 18.93
C LEU A 23 26.92 27.43 18.59
N PRO A 24 27.29 28.30 19.57
CA PRO A 24 27.56 29.71 19.32
C PRO A 24 28.69 29.91 18.29
N GLU A 25 28.63 30.97 17.48
CA GLU A 25 29.64 31.25 16.43
C GLU A 25 31.08 31.32 16.97
N THR A 26 31.26 31.78 18.21
CA THR A 26 32.54 31.88 18.92
C THR A 26 33.23 30.53 19.14
N VAL A 27 32.48 29.42 19.17
CA VAL A 27 32.99 28.06 19.39
C VAL A 27 33.14 27.29 18.06
N ARG A 28 32.58 27.82 16.96
CA ARG A 28 32.63 27.16 15.64
C ARG A 28 34.01 27.19 14.98
N GLY A 29 34.86 28.17 15.35
CA GLY A 29 36.18 28.40 14.75
C GLY A 29 37.31 27.54 15.31
N ASP A 30 37.13 26.91 16.48
CA ASP A 30 38.19 26.18 17.18
C ASP A 30 38.13 24.67 16.87
N ALA A 31 38.26 24.35 15.57
CA ALA A 31 38.11 22.99 15.05
C ALA A 31 39.14 21.98 15.60
N ALA A 32 40.20 22.45 16.26
CA ALA A 32 41.29 21.63 16.81
C ALA A 32 41.12 21.27 18.31
N ALA A 33 40.17 21.90 19.02
CA ALA A 33 40.04 21.74 20.48
C ALA A 33 39.14 20.58 20.92
N PHE A 34 38.50 19.87 19.99
CA PHE A 34 37.65 18.72 20.31
C PHE A 34 38.42 17.42 20.06
N VAL A 35 38.66 16.67 21.14
CA VAL A 35 39.49 15.47 21.19
C VAL A 35 39.16 14.47 20.07
N ASP A 36 40.12 14.28 19.16
CA ASP A 36 40.17 13.18 18.18
C ASP A 36 40.43 11.86 18.94
N LEU A 37 39.35 11.18 19.36
CA LEU A 37 39.46 9.84 19.96
C LEU A 37 39.58 8.80 18.84
N ARG A 38 40.80 8.58 18.35
CA ARG A 38 41.12 7.44 17.49
C ARG A 38 41.15 6.15 18.30
N PRO A 39 40.56 5.03 17.85
CA PRO A 39 40.85 3.72 18.40
C PRO A 39 42.25 3.26 17.96
N ALA A 40 42.95 2.59 18.86
CA ALA A 40 44.06 1.72 18.50
C ALA A 40 43.47 0.41 17.93
N ASP A 41 44.02 -0.01 16.80
CA ASP A 41 43.94 -1.32 16.17
C ASP A 41 42.74 -1.67 15.26
N ASP A 42 43.13 -2.11 14.05
CA ASP A 42 42.34 -2.75 13.01
C ASP A 42 41.82 -4.12 13.49
N ASP A 43 40.63 -4.16 14.10
CA ASP A 43 39.90 -5.43 14.21
C ASP A 43 38.38 -5.25 14.15
N VAL A 44 37.75 -6.27 13.60
CA VAL A 44 36.38 -6.30 13.08
C VAL A 44 35.33 -5.98 14.17
N GLY A 45 34.85 -4.72 14.23
CA GLY A 45 33.78 -4.34 15.19
C GLY A 45 33.08 -2.98 15.01
N GLY A 46 33.37 -2.23 13.94
CA GLY A 46 33.03 -0.80 13.83
C GLY A 46 31.61 -0.42 13.33
N LEU A 47 30.56 -1.12 13.78
CA LEU A 47 29.14 -0.80 13.50
C LEU A 47 28.23 -1.00 14.73
N THR A 48 28.69 -0.56 15.89
CA THR A 48 27.88 -0.47 17.11
C THR A 48 27.86 0.97 17.62
N GLY A 49 26.71 1.63 17.54
CA GLY A 49 26.51 3.00 18.02
C GLY A 49 25.09 3.46 17.73
N ALA A 50 24.18 3.12 18.63
CA ALA A 50 22.82 3.57 18.62
C ALA A 50 22.56 4.36 19.89
N LEU A 51 21.78 5.44 19.76
CA LEU A 51 21.87 6.71 20.50
C LEU A 51 23.00 7.57 19.96
N PHE A 52 22.66 8.76 19.42
CA PHE A 52 23.54 9.81 18.89
C PHE A 52 25.01 9.63 19.31
N GLY A 53 25.77 8.92 18.49
CA GLY A 53 27.04 8.34 18.94
C GLY A 53 27.71 7.60 17.80
N ILE A 54 28.60 8.31 17.12
CA ILE A 54 29.51 7.80 16.11
C ILE A 54 30.48 6.81 16.78
N PRO A 55 30.78 5.63 16.19
CA PRO A 55 32.03 4.93 16.50
C PRO A 55 33.16 5.79 15.92
N ASP A 56 34.05 6.25 16.79
CA ASP A 56 35.15 7.23 16.56
C ASP A 56 34.84 8.68 16.98
N GLY A 57 34.18 8.85 18.13
CA GLY A 57 34.25 10.09 18.91
C GLY A 57 33.38 11.26 18.40
N GLY A 58 32.30 11.56 19.13
CA GLY A 58 31.73 12.92 19.15
C GLY A 58 30.20 13.03 19.10
N LEU A 59 29.68 13.60 20.19
CA LEU A 59 28.35 14.21 20.44
C LEU A 59 27.13 13.27 20.59
N LEU A 60 26.73 13.06 21.85
CA LEU A 60 25.45 12.51 22.27
C LEU A 60 24.57 13.64 22.83
N ALA A 61 23.65 14.14 22.02
CA ALA A 61 22.56 15.02 22.49
C ALA A 61 21.38 14.12 22.89
N CYS A 62 21.13 14.00 24.19
CA CYS A 62 19.87 13.46 24.70
C CYS A 62 18.99 14.64 25.09
N VAL A 63 17.71 14.65 24.71
CA VAL A 63 16.77 15.68 25.16
C VAL A 63 15.93 15.06 26.27
N ALA A 64 16.03 15.59 27.50
CA ALA A 64 15.09 15.29 28.59
C ALA A 64 14.62 16.60 29.26
N PRO A 65 13.41 16.64 29.85
CA PRO A 65 12.86 17.85 30.48
C PRO A 65 13.60 18.21 31.77
N ALA A 66 13.95 19.47 31.97
CA ALA A 66 14.42 19.96 33.26
C ALA A 66 13.23 20.22 34.21
N PRO A 67 13.43 20.10 35.55
CA PRO A 67 12.37 20.28 36.55
C PRO A 67 11.68 21.66 36.56
N ASP A 68 12.28 22.66 35.91
CA ASP A 68 11.84 24.07 35.85
C ASP A 68 11.26 24.48 34.48
N GLY A 69 11.12 23.54 33.53
CA GLY A 69 10.50 23.79 32.23
C GLY A 69 11.45 24.26 31.11
N GLY A 70 12.76 24.39 31.37
CA GLY A 70 13.78 24.53 30.34
C GLY A 70 14.20 23.18 29.75
N ARG A 71 14.61 23.12 28.47
CA ARG A 71 15.18 21.90 27.85
C ARG A 71 16.56 22.19 27.27
N VAL A 72 17.62 21.68 27.89
CA VAL A 72 18.93 21.42 27.27
C VAL A 72 19.55 20.21 27.97
N LEU A 73 20.11 19.25 27.25
CA LEU A 73 20.95 18.20 27.84
C LEU A 73 22.13 17.83 26.91
N TYR A 74 23.32 17.82 27.51
CA TYR A 74 24.56 17.27 26.96
C TYR A 74 24.97 16.09 27.84
N LEU A 75 25.22 14.92 27.25
CA LEU A 75 25.76 13.77 27.99
C LEU A 75 27.25 13.62 27.70
N ASP A 76 28.04 13.63 28.77
CA ASP A 76 29.42 13.19 28.79
C ASP A 76 29.51 11.69 28.50
N ALA A 77 30.38 11.31 27.56
CA ALA A 77 30.64 9.93 27.16
C ALA A 77 31.16 9.05 28.32
N ALA A 78 31.78 9.61 29.37
CA ALA A 78 32.17 8.87 30.56
C ALA A 78 30.94 8.41 31.39
N ALA A 79 29.93 9.27 31.52
CA ALA A 79 28.74 9.00 32.32
C ALA A 79 27.80 7.96 31.67
N TYR A 80 27.76 7.91 30.33
CA TYR A 80 27.03 6.88 29.58
C TYR A 80 27.66 5.48 29.69
N ARG A 81 29.00 5.41 29.71
CA ARG A 81 29.73 4.14 29.90
C ARG A 81 29.41 3.51 31.25
N SER A 82 29.29 4.31 32.30
CA SER A 82 28.87 3.85 33.63
C SER A 82 27.42 3.35 33.64
N ALA A 83 26.50 4.01 32.92
CA ALA A 83 25.10 3.62 32.84
C ALA A 83 24.86 2.30 32.06
N ILE A 84 25.65 2.02 31.02
CA ILE A 84 25.61 0.72 30.32
C ILE A 84 26.21 -0.39 31.18
N ALA A 85 27.35 -0.14 31.83
CA ALA A 85 27.99 -1.14 32.70
C ALA A 85 27.05 -1.58 33.85
N LEU A 86 26.26 -0.65 34.38
CA LEU A 86 25.25 -0.94 35.42
C LEU A 86 24.04 -1.72 34.89
N ARG A 87 23.57 -1.48 33.65
CA ARG A 87 22.48 -2.28 33.04
C ARG A 87 22.84 -3.74 32.77
N SER A 88 24.12 -4.03 32.46
CA SER A 88 24.60 -5.41 32.34
C SER A 88 24.69 -6.16 33.68
N SER A 89 24.48 -5.48 34.82
CA SER A 89 24.64 -6.07 36.16
C SER A 89 23.33 -6.39 36.91
N GLY A 90 22.16 -6.07 36.34
CA GLY A 90 20.86 -6.49 36.88
C GLY A 90 20.11 -5.49 37.77
N ASP A 91 20.73 -4.39 38.19
CA ASP A 91 20.07 -3.32 38.99
C ASP A 91 19.57 -2.18 38.08
N GLY A 92 18.39 -2.38 37.48
CA GLY A 92 17.89 -1.54 36.38
C GLY A 92 17.19 -0.22 36.75
N ASP A 93 16.76 -0.02 38.00
CA ASP A 93 15.73 1.00 38.29
C ASP A 93 16.20 2.32 38.93
N ASN A 94 17.50 2.49 39.25
CA ASN A 94 17.98 3.72 39.91
C ASN A 94 19.17 4.45 39.23
N ALA A 95 19.63 4.00 38.06
CA ALA A 95 20.89 4.49 37.49
C ALA A 95 20.83 5.88 36.81
N LEU A 96 19.64 6.43 36.54
CA LEU A 96 19.51 7.78 35.95
C LEU A 96 19.63 8.92 36.98
N GLY A 97 19.55 8.62 38.29
CA GLY A 97 19.58 9.62 39.36
C GLY A 97 20.97 10.17 39.72
N GLN A 98 22.05 9.72 39.07
CA GLN A 98 23.44 10.05 39.44
C GLN A 98 24.30 10.60 38.28
N LEU A 99 23.68 11.26 37.30
CA LEU A 99 24.41 11.95 36.23
C LEU A 99 24.74 13.39 36.68
N SER A 100 26.02 13.77 36.78
CA SER A 100 26.41 15.17 36.98
C SER A 100 26.52 15.91 35.65
N ILE A 101 25.78 17.02 35.52
CA ILE A 101 25.84 17.93 34.38
C ILE A 101 27.14 18.75 34.51
N ALA A 102 27.91 18.88 33.42
CA ALA A 102 29.03 19.80 33.39
C ALA A 102 28.49 21.25 33.24
N ASP A 103 28.55 22.02 34.33
CA ASP A 103 28.18 23.45 34.38
C ASP A 103 29.29 24.33 33.77
N ASP A 104 29.62 24.14 32.49
CA ASP A 104 30.50 25.08 31.78
C ASP A 104 29.67 26.11 31.01
N ALA A 105 29.53 27.31 31.58
CA ALA A 105 28.75 28.41 31.02
C ALA A 105 29.19 28.84 29.60
N ASN A 106 30.40 28.45 29.17
CA ASN A 106 30.92 28.75 27.83
C ASN A 106 30.48 27.75 26.74
N LEU A 107 29.87 26.62 27.12
CA LEU A 107 29.37 25.58 26.21
C LEU A 107 27.84 25.57 26.08
N ALA A 108 27.15 26.55 26.68
CA ALA A 108 25.71 26.72 26.58
C ALA A 108 25.29 27.10 25.14
N GLY A 109 25.02 26.08 24.31
CA GLY A 109 24.40 26.24 23.01
C GLY A 109 22.93 26.68 23.10
N GLN A 110 22.40 27.25 22.02
CA GLN A 110 20.96 27.53 21.97
C GLN A 110 20.19 26.20 21.92
N PRO A 111 19.16 26.00 22.76
CA PRO A 111 18.29 24.84 22.66
C PRO A 111 17.61 24.80 21.30
N LEU A 112 17.68 23.65 20.62
CA LEU A 112 16.85 23.43 19.44
C LEU A 112 15.38 23.34 19.86
N THR A 113 14.52 24.01 19.13
CA THR A 113 13.09 23.72 19.19
C THR A 113 12.83 22.30 18.67
N ASP A 114 11.74 21.66 19.13
CA ASP A 114 11.32 20.34 18.62
C ASP A 114 11.16 20.37 17.08
N ALA A 115 10.69 21.49 16.53
CA ALA A 115 10.56 21.70 15.09
C ALA A 115 11.92 21.76 14.35
N GLU A 116 12.94 22.40 14.92
CA GLU A 116 14.29 22.43 14.33
C GLU A 116 14.95 21.06 14.36
N LEU A 117 14.85 20.37 15.50
CA LEU A 117 15.38 19.01 15.63
C LEU A 117 14.70 18.04 14.65
N SER A 118 13.37 18.09 14.53
CA SER A 118 12.64 17.28 13.56
C SER A 118 13.03 17.58 12.12
N ARG A 119 13.28 18.85 11.77
CA ARG A 119 13.72 19.22 10.41
C ARG A 119 15.07 18.61 10.06
N ILE A 120 16.06 18.75 10.95
CA ILE A 120 17.41 18.20 10.74
C ILE A 120 17.35 16.67 10.69
N ARG A 121 16.59 16.03 11.60
CA ARG A 121 16.42 14.58 11.64
C ARG A 121 15.73 14.03 10.39
N ALA A 122 14.68 14.70 9.89
CA ALA A 122 13.99 14.30 8.66
C ALA A 122 14.96 14.23 7.47
N GLY A 123 15.79 15.27 7.29
CA GLY A 123 16.80 15.30 6.22
C GLY A 123 17.79 14.15 6.30
N TYR A 124 18.30 13.85 7.50
CA TYR A 124 19.19 12.72 7.73
C TYR A 124 18.54 11.37 7.42
N LEU A 125 17.33 11.11 7.94
CA LEU A 125 16.61 9.85 7.72
C LEU A 125 16.34 9.63 6.23
N LEU A 126 15.90 10.66 5.51
CA LEU A 126 15.68 10.59 4.08
C LEU A 126 16.98 10.35 3.31
N ARG A 127 18.11 10.90 3.75
CA ARG A 127 19.41 10.59 3.14
C ARG A 127 19.80 9.13 3.35
N VAL A 128 19.66 8.61 4.56
CA VAL A 128 19.94 7.19 4.88
C VAL A 128 19.07 6.27 4.04
N ILE A 129 17.77 6.55 3.93
CA ILE A 129 16.84 5.76 3.11
C ILE A 129 17.30 5.78 1.64
N ALA A 130 17.68 6.94 1.10
CA ALA A 130 18.18 7.05 -0.28
C ALA A 130 19.43 6.18 -0.51
N GLU A 131 20.39 6.17 0.41
CA GLU A 131 21.61 5.36 0.29
C GLU A 131 21.31 3.86 0.31
N LEU A 132 20.40 3.42 1.19
CA LEU A 132 19.96 2.04 1.32
C LEU A 132 19.23 1.56 0.07
N VAL A 133 18.24 2.33 -0.40
CA VAL A 133 17.43 2.00 -1.56
C VAL A 133 18.27 2.05 -2.85
N GLY A 134 19.17 3.03 -2.97
CA GLY A 134 20.08 3.14 -4.11
C GLY A 134 21.06 1.97 -4.23
N GLU A 135 21.66 1.53 -3.12
CA GLU A 135 22.51 0.33 -3.13
C GLU A 135 21.71 -0.92 -3.50
N ALA A 136 20.49 -1.03 -2.98
CA ALA A 136 19.63 -2.16 -3.28
C ALA A 136 19.20 -2.21 -4.76
N ALA A 137 18.90 -1.07 -5.36
CA ALA A 137 18.64 -0.97 -6.78
C ALA A 137 19.85 -1.45 -7.61
N GLU A 138 21.07 -1.14 -7.19
CA GLU A 138 22.28 -1.64 -7.85
C GLU A 138 22.47 -3.16 -7.69
N VAL A 139 22.30 -3.69 -6.49
CA VAL A 139 22.37 -5.14 -6.22
C VAL A 139 21.33 -5.92 -7.04
N LYS A 140 20.13 -5.36 -7.21
CA LYS A 140 19.09 -5.91 -8.11
C LYS A 140 19.58 -5.94 -9.56
N ARG A 141 20.19 -4.86 -10.06
CA ARG A 141 20.73 -4.80 -11.44
C ARG A 141 21.81 -5.85 -11.67
N GLN A 142 22.72 -6.02 -10.72
CA GLN A 142 23.78 -7.02 -10.81
C GLN A 142 23.24 -8.45 -10.76
N THR A 143 22.26 -8.70 -9.89
CA THR A 143 21.55 -9.99 -9.84
C THR A 143 20.83 -10.27 -11.16
N ALA A 144 20.18 -9.28 -11.76
CA ALA A 144 19.54 -9.43 -13.07
C ALA A 144 20.55 -9.79 -14.17
N ARG A 145 21.71 -9.11 -14.23
CA ARG A 145 22.80 -9.44 -15.16
C ARG A 145 23.29 -10.88 -14.97
N PHE A 146 23.55 -11.27 -13.72
CA PHE A 146 23.96 -12.64 -13.38
C PHE A 146 22.98 -13.69 -13.92
N LEU A 147 21.68 -13.43 -13.82
CA LEU A 147 20.61 -14.31 -14.27
C LEU A 147 20.39 -14.30 -15.80
N ILE A 148 20.68 -13.18 -16.47
CA ILE A 148 20.61 -13.05 -17.94
C ILE A 148 21.74 -13.85 -18.60
N ASP A 149 22.94 -13.80 -18.03
CA ASP A 149 24.14 -14.41 -18.62
C ASP A 149 24.20 -15.93 -18.43
N ARG A 150 23.27 -16.51 -17.64
CA ARG A 150 23.29 -17.92 -17.25
C ARG A 150 22.08 -18.69 -17.75
N LYS A 151 22.32 -19.97 -18.02
CA LYS A 151 21.33 -20.91 -18.51
C LYS A 151 21.14 -22.06 -17.53
N SER A 152 19.91 -22.54 -17.45
CA SER A 152 19.54 -23.85 -16.92
C SER A 152 19.35 -24.85 -18.06
N THR A 153 18.94 -26.07 -17.72
CA THR A 153 18.52 -27.09 -18.69
C THR A 153 17.29 -26.68 -19.52
N THR A 154 16.46 -25.74 -19.03
CA THR A 154 15.18 -25.37 -19.65
C THR A 154 15.15 -23.98 -20.26
N GLY A 155 16.24 -23.21 -20.16
CA GLY A 155 16.32 -21.86 -20.71
C GLY A 155 17.22 -20.93 -19.90
N VAL A 156 17.17 -19.63 -20.20
CA VAL A 156 17.90 -18.59 -19.46
C VAL A 156 17.30 -18.46 -18.06
N LEU A 157 18.15 -18.31 -17.02
CA LEU A 157 17.68 -18.33 -15.62
C LEU A 157 16.62 -17.27 -15.34
N ILE A 158 16.78 -16.05 -15.87
CA ILE A 158 15.83 -14.96 -15.64
C ILE A 158 14.42 -15.23 -16.22
N ASP A 159 14.28 -16.19 -17.14
CA ASP A 159 13.00 -16.55 -17.77
C ASP A 159 12.25 -17.65 -17.02
N LEU A 160 12.94 -18.34 -16.10
CA LEU A 160 12.30 -19.37 -15.28
C LEU A 160 11.19 -18.72 -14.44
N PRO A 161 9.96 -19.25 -14.45
CA PRO A 161 8.82 -18.59 -13.80
C PRO A 161 9.08 -18.21 -12.34
N ASP A 162 9.66 -19.11 -11.55
CA ASP A 162 9.96 -18.84 -10.13
C ASP A 162 10.98 -17.69 -9.97
N VAL A 163 12.15 -17.81 -10.61
CA VAL A 163 13.20 -16.77 -10.62
C VAL A 163 12.65 -15.42 -11.05
N ARG A 164 11.88 -15.40 -12.15
CA ARG A 164 11.26 -14.18 -12.69
C ARG A 164 10.36 -13.53 -11.65
N THR A 165 9.52 -14.32 -10.99
CA THR A 165 8.57 -13.80 -10.00
C THR A 165 9.27 -13.33 -8.71
N GLN A 166 10.36 -13.98 -8.29
CA GLN A 166 11.14 -13.55 -7.12
C GLN A 166 11.85 -12.21 -7.39
N LEU A 167 12.57 -12.08 -8.50
CA LEU A 167 13.25 -10.84 -8.87
C LEU A 167 12.25 -9.68 -9.10
N SER A 168 11.07 -9.98 -9.63
CA SER A 168 10.02 -8.98 -9.79
C SER A 168 9.42 -8.56 -8.46
N HIS A 169 9.27 -9.47 -7.49
CA HIS A 169 8.81 -9.10 -6.14
C HIS A 169 9.79 -8.16 -5.43
N VAL A 170 11.10 -8.41 -5.58
CA VAL A 170 12.17 -7.49 -5.18
C VAL A 170 11.99 -6.11 -5.80
N HIS A 171 11.81 -6.05 -7.13
CA HIS A 171 11.65 -4.79 -7.83
C HIS A 171 10.39 -4.03 -7.37
N ALA A 172 9.30 -4.74 -7.12
CA ALA A 172 8.04 -4.13 -6.66
C ALA A 172 8.21 -3.41 -5.31
N TRP A 173 8.88 -4.04 -4.35
CA TRP A 173 9.14 -3.40 -3.05
C TRP A 173 10.14 -2.25 -3.16
N LEU A 174 11.16 -2.34 -4.02
CA LEU A 174 12.05 -1.20 -4.28
C LEU A 174 11.28 -0.02 -4.86
N ASP A 175 10.40 -0.25 -5.84
CA ASP A 175 9.52 0.78 -6.41
C ASP A 175 8.63 1.43 -5.34
N VAL A 176 8.10 0.64 -4.39
CA VAL A 176 7.31 1.16 -3.26
C VAL A 176 8.15 2.04 -2.34
N LEU A 177 9.36 1.62 -2.00
CA LEU A 177 10.26 2.39 -1.13
C LEU A 177 10.76 3.67 -1.81
N GLU A 178 11.13 3.61 -3.09
CA GLU A 178 11.51 4.76 -3.91
C GLU A 178 10.36 5.76 -4.01
N ALA A 179 9.14 5.28 -4.26
CA ALA A 179 7.92 6.09 -4.30
C ALA A 179 7.66 6.82 -2.97
N ALA A 180 7.72 6.09 -1.86
CA ALA A 180 7.50 6.66 -0.53
C ALA A 180 8.59 7.67 -0.15
N HIS A 181 9.85 7.38 -0.49
CA HIS A 181 10.97 8.30 -0.29
C HIS A 181 10.80 9.59 -1.08
N ALA A 182 10.38 9.49 -2.35
CA ALA A 182 10.13 10.63 -3.21
C ALA A 182 8.97 11.51 -2.70
N GLU A 183 7.87 10.91 -2.22
CA GLU A 183 6.76 11.65 -1.61
C GLU A 183 7.23 12.46 -0.40
N LEU A 184 8.00 11.84 0.50
CA LEU A 184 8.48 12.51 1.71
C LEU A 184 9.49 13.61 1.40
N THR A 185 10.39 13.37 0.45
CA THR A 185 11.40 14.36 0.02
C THR A 185 10.76 15.58 -0.66
N GLY A 186 9.61 15.39 -1.31
CA GLY A 186 8.85 16.48 -1.94
C GLY A 186 8.07 17.37 -0.96
N ARG A 187 8.00 17.03 0.33
CA ARG A 187 7.24 17.79 1.34
C ARG A 187 8.17 18.60 2.26
N PRO A 188 7.73 19.78 2.74
CA PRO A 188 8.52 20.57 3.68
C PRO A 188 8.86 19.79 4.96
N ALA A 189 10.10 19.88 5.42
CA ALA A 189 10.53 19.24 6.64
C ALA A 189 9.73 19.76 7.85
N SER A 190 9.17 18.84 8.64
CA SER A 190 8.30 19.11 9.79
C SER A 190 8.37 17.95 10.80
N PRO A 191 7.84 18.10 12.02
CA PRO A 191 7.69 16.99 12.96
C PRO A 191 6.91 15.80 12.39
N GLY A 192 5.92 16.06 11.53
CA GLY A 192 5.15 15.03 10.82
C GLY A 192 6.00 14.28 9.79
N THR A 193 6.66 15.00 8.87
CA THR A 193 7.51 14.35 7.85
C THR A 193 8.70 13.61 8.47
N CYS A 194 9.21 14.07 9.62
CA CYS A 194 10.21 13.35 10.40
C CYS A 194 9.67 12.00 10.90
N ALA A 195 8.50 11.98 11.52
CA ALA A 195 7.87 10.74 12.01
C ALA A 195 7.54 9.77 10.85
N GLU A 196 7.07 10.30 9.72
CA GLU A 196 6.83 9.48 8.53
C GLU A 196 8.13 8.93 7.92
N ALA A 197 9.25 9.66 7.98
CA ALA A 197 10.57 9.17 7.58
C ALA A 197 11.09 8.06 8.52
N GLU A 198 10.80 8.14 9.83
CA GLU A 198 11.09 7.06 10.78
C GLU A 198 10.32 5.78 10.39
N VAL A 199 9.03 5.90 10.07
CA VAL A 199 8.21 4.79 9.57
C VAL A 199 8.77 4.20 8.28
N LEU A 200 9.14 5.04 7.31
CA LEU A 200 9.70 4.56 6.05
C LEU A 200 11.05 3.87 6.26
N LEU A 201 11.91 4.36 7.16
CA LEU A 201 13.17 3.70 7.49
C LEU A 201 12.93 2.30 8.05
N VAL A 202 11.95 2.14 8.96
CA VAL A 202 11.57 0.82 9.48
C VAL A 202 11.12 -0.12 8.36
N ALA A 203 10.23 0.34 7.47
CA ALA A 203 9.77 -0.45 6.33
C ALA A 203 10.93 -0.85 5.39
N ALA A 204 11.83 0.10 5.10
CA ALA A 204 13.00 -0.10 4.26
C ALA A 204 13.94 -1.15 4.86
N LEU A 205 14.29 -1.05 6.15
CA LEU A 205 15.19 -2.01 6.80
C LEU A 205 14.67 -3.45 6.75
N ARG A 206 13.36 -3.64 6.92
CA ARG A 206 12.74 -4.97 6.86
C ARG A 206 12.70 -5.53 5.44
N LYS A 207 12.28 -4.72 4.46
CA LYS A 207 12.20 -5.18 3.06
C LYS A 207 13.54 -5.35 2.39
N LEU A 208 14.51 -4.50 2.70
CA LEU A 208 15.86 -4.63 2.19
C LEU A 208 16.55 -5.88 2.74
N GLN A 209 16.20 -6.32 3.96
CA GLN A 209 16.69 -7.60 4.48
C GLN A 209 16.15 -8.79 3.67
N MET A 210 14.84 -8.81 3.41
CA MET A 210 14.21 -9.83 2.56
C MET A 210 14.86 -9.84 1.17
N PHE A 211 15.06 -8.66 0.59
CA PHE A 211 15.71 -8.47 -0.70
C PHE A 211 17.15 -9.01 -0.70
N ALA A 212 17.98 -8.65 0.29
CA ALA A 212 19.35 -9.12 0.39
C ALA A 212 19.39 -10.67 0.43
N ASN A 213 18.52 -11.28 1.24
CA ASN A 213 18.40 -12.74 1.33
C ASN A 213 18.02 -13.36 -0.03
N GLN A 214 17.04 -12.79 -0.73
CA GLN A 214 16.58 -13.26 -2.04
C GLN A 214 17.67 -13.12 -3.11
N CYS A 215 18.39 -11.99 -3.15
CA CYS A 215 19.48 -11.81 -4.10
C CYS A 215 20.65 -12.77 -3.85
N VAL A 216 21.02 -13.05 -2.60
CA VAL A 216 22.01 -14.08 -2.29
C VAL A 216 21.56 -15.43 -2.84
N GLN A 217 20.31 -15.83 -2.61
CA GLN A 217 19.76 -17.10 -3.12
C GLN A 217 19.73 -17.16 -4.64
N LEU A 218 19.29 -16.08 -5.32
CA LEU A 218 19.22 -16.01 -6.78
C LEU A 218 20.61 -16.06 -7.45
N ASN A 219 21.65 -15.57 -6.79
CA ASN A 219 23.03 -15.68 -7.25
C ASN A 219 23.66 -17.07 -6.94
N GLY A 220 22.95 -17.94 -6.20
CA GLY A 220 23.46 -19.24 -5.77
C GLY A 220 24.78 -19.13 -5.00
N GLY A 221 25.70 -20.08 -5.20
CA GLY A 221 27.02 -20.07 -4.55
C GLY A 221 27.84 -18.79 -4.81
N TRP A 222 27.61 -18.10 -5.93
CA TRP A 222 28.27 -16.82 -6.23
C TRP A 222 27.85 -15.72 -5.25
N GLY A 223 26.60 -15.75 -4.76
CA GLY A 223 26.06 -14.80 -3.79
C GLY A 223 26.67 -14.91 -2.39
N TYR A 224 27.43 -15.97 -2.10
CA TYR A 224 28.11 -16.19 -0.81
C TYR A 224 29.60 -15.80 -0.83
N ILE A 225 30.14 -15.42 -2.00
CA ILE A 225 31.56 -15.07 -2.13
C ILE A 225 31.75 -13.63 -1.68
N GLU A 226 32.68 -13.39 -0.75
CA GLU A 226 32.91 -12.08 -0.12
C GLU A 226 33.14 -10.94 -1.12
N ARG A 227 33.78 -11.22 -2.26
CA ARG A 227 34.04 -10.24 -3.32
C ARG A 227 32.81 -9.88 -4.16
N ASN A 228 31.69 -10.60 -3.99
CA ASN A 228 30.44 -10.31 -4.69
C ASN A 228 29.73 -9.12 -4.01
N PRO A 229 29.31 -8.08 -4.76
CA PRO A 229 28.60 -6.95 -4.17
C PRO A 229 27.26 -7.34 -3.51
N VAL A 230 26.61 -8.42 -3.94
CA VAL A 230 25.42 -8.97 -3.27
C VAL A 230 25.74 -9.45 -1.85
N ALA A 231 26.88 -10.14 -1.67
CA ALA A 231 27.35 -10.60 -0.36
C ALA A 231 27.77 -9.41 0.51
N ALA A 232 28.45 -8.42 -0.07
CA ALA A 232 28.83 -7.19 0.62
C ALA A 232 27.60 -6.44 1.12
N PHE A 233 26.58 -6.23 0.28
CA PHE A 233 25.34 -5.59 0.67
C PHE A 233 24.62 -6.36 1.80
N TYR A 234 24.53 -7.69 1.69
CA TYR A 234 23.93 -8.52 2.74
C TYR A 234 24.64 -8.33 4.09
N ARG A 235 25.98 -8.35 4.12
CA ARG A 235 26.77 -8.16 5.33
C ARG A 235 26.61 -6.75 5.89
N ASP A 236 26.80 -5.75 5.04
CA ASP A 236 26.78 -4.34 5.39
C ASP A 236 25.40 -3.93 5.94
N LEU A 237 24.31 -4.39 5.30
CA LEU A 237 22.95 -4.17 5.78
C LEU A 237 22.72 -4.82 7.15
N ASN A 238 23.11 -6.09 7.33
CA ASN A 238 22.93 -6.79 8.61
C ASN A 238 23.71 -6.12 9.75
N ALA A 239 24.90 -5.58 9.46
CA ALA A 239 25.70 -4.86 10.44
C ALA A 239 25.09 -3.48 10.78
N ALA A 240 24.56 -2.75 9.81
CA ALA A 240 23.98 -1.42 10.03
C ALA A 240 22.56 -1.46 10.63
N ARG A 241 21.77 -2.51 10.36
CA ARG A 241 20.32 -2.56 10.66
C ARG A 241 19.97 -2.30 12.13
N PRO A 242 20.63 -2.90 13.14
CA PRO A 242 20.31 -2.64 14.54
C PRO A 242 20.46 -1.16 14.93
N LEU A 243 21.45 -0.49 14.33
CA LEU A 243 21.72 0.92 14.62
C LEU A 243 20.71 1.85 13.96
N LEU A 244 20.47 1.62 12.68
CA LEU A 244 19.49 2.40 11.92
C LEU A 244 18.08 2.24 12.49
N ARG A 245 17.78 1.10 13.11
CA ARG A 245 16.51 0.88 13.79
C ARG A 245 16.33 1.81 14.99
N ILE A 246 17.39 2.14 15.71
CA ILE A 246 17.35 3.05 16.86
C ILE A 246 17.29 4.51 16.38
N SER A 247 17.88 4.82 15.23
CA SER A 247 17.69 6.14 14.59
C SER A 247 16.23 6.43 14.24
N ALA A 248 15.42 5.38 14.05
CA ALA A 248 13.97 5.47 13.80
C ALA A 248 13.11 5.64 15.08
N THR A 249 13.69 5.83 16.26
CA THR A 249 12.94 6.07 17.51
C THR A 249 13.24 7.47 18.06
N GLY A 250 12.48 8.48 17.59
CA GLY A 250 12.58 9.87 18.06
C GLY A 250 11.62 10.24 19.20
N PRO A 251 11.67 11.48 19.72
CA PRO A 251 10.75 11.99 20.76
C PRO A 251 9.26 12.09 20.35
N GLY A 252 8.87 11.46 19.23
CA GLY A 252 7.53 10.91 19.00
C GLY A 252 6.43 11.92 18.70
N THR A 253 6.43 12.53 17.52
CA THR A 253 5.20 13.08 16.95
C THR A 253 4.19 11.93 16.81
N PRO A 254 2.98 12.01 17.41
CA PRO A 254 1.97 10.99 17.21
C PRO A 254 1.64 10.83 15.72
N ILE A 255 1.59 9.59 15.25
CA ILE A 255 1.23 9.27 13.88
C ILE A 255 -0.25 8.96 13.80
N ASP A 256 -0.98 9.68 12.95
CA ASP A 256 -2.34 9.31 12.56
C ASP A 256 -2.31 8.24 11.46
N TRP A 257 -2.42 6.98 11.88
CA TRP A 257 -2.43 5.81 10.98
C TRP A 257 -3.70 5.72 10.12
N THR A 258 -4.73 6.51 10.40
CA THR A 258 -5.94 6.56 9.57
C THR A 258 -5.69 7.32 8.27
N GLN A 259 -4.54 7.98 8.13
CA GLN A 259 -4.25 8.86 7.01
C GLN A 259 -3.09 8.40 6.15
N PRO A 260 -3.19 8.62 4.84
CA PRO A 260 -2.09 8.32 3.94
C PRO A 260 -0.98 9.37 4.11
N PHE A 261 0.25 8.91 4.00
CA PHE A 261 1.48 9.73 4.09
C PHE A 261 1.75 10.44 2.77
N VAL A 262 0.76 11.19 2.29
CA VAL A 262 0.79 11.95 1.05
C VAL A 262 0.31 13.36 1.30
N ALA A 263 0.76 14.32 0.49
CA ALA A 263 0.22 15.68 0.57
C ALA A 263 -1.29 15.67 0.29
N ALA A 264 -2.11 16.38 1.03
CA ALA A 264 -3.55 16.47 0.76
C ALA A 264 -4.02 17.93 0.82
N THR A 265 -5.10 18.23 0.11
CA THR A 265 -5.72 19.56 0.15
C THR A 265 -6.68 19.69 1.32
N ASP A 266 -7.03 20.93 1.69
CA ASP A 266 -8.02 21.17 2.75
C ASP A 266 -9.41 20.59 2.41
N ASP A 267 -9.81 20.59 1.13
CA ASP A 267 -11.05 19.94 0.65
C ASP A 267 -11.01 18.42 0.85
N GLU A 268 -9.88 17.79 0.51
CA GLU A 268 -9.66 16.36 0.72
C GLU A 268 -9.73 16.00 2.21
N HIS A 269 -9.11 16.82 3.08
CA HIS A 269 -9.17 16.65 4.52
C HIS A 269 -10.60 16.78 5.07
N ALA A 270 -11.32 17.83 4.67
CA ALA A 270 -12.70 18.08 5.11
C ALA A 270 -13.67 17.00 4.63
N PHE A 271 -13.57 16.60 3.36
CA PHE A 271 -14.39 15.52 2.79
C PHE A 271 -14.18 14.22 3.55
N ARG A 272 -12.92 13.83 3.77
CA ARG A 272 -12.60 12.59 4.47
C ARG A 272 -13.13 12.60 5.90
N ALA A 273 -12.95 13.70 6.64
CA ALA A 273 -13.48 13.83 7.99
C ALA A 273 -15.01 13.65 8.03
N THR A 274 -15.72 14.35 7.14
CA THR A 274 -17.19 14.26 7.02
C THR A 274 -17.65 12.85 6.66
N PHE A 275 -16.95 12.19 5.73
CA PHE A 275 -17.31 10.83 5.33
C PHE A 275 -17.03 9.80 6.42
N ALA A 276 -15.90 9.93 7.13
CA ALA A 276 -15.56 9.07 8.26
C ALA A 276 -16.60 9.17 9.38
N GLU A 277 -17.01 10.39 9.75
CA GLU A 277 -18.07 10.64 10.73
C GLU A 277 -19.39 9.99 10.30
N TYR A 278 -19.78 10.16 9.03
CA TYR A 278 -20.98 9.50 8.49
C TYR A 278 -20.91 7.97 8.59
N LEU A 279 -19.78 7.37 8.21
CA LEU A 279 -19.60 5.91 8.30
C LEU A 279 -19.75 5.44 9.75
N HIS A 280 -19.06 6.12 10.66
CA HIS A 280 -19.06 5.79 12.09
C HIS A 280 -20.46 5.89 12.72
N GLU A 281 -21.18 6.98 12.45
CA GLU A 281 -22.47 7.24 13.08
C GLU A 281 -23.65 6.50 12.45
N ARG A 282 -23.59 6.25 11.13
CA ARG A 282 -24.77 5.83 10.35
C ARG A 282 -24.65 4.45 9.72
N VAL A 283 -23.44 4.02 9.37
CA VAL A 283 -23.22 2.78 8.61
C VAL A 283 -22.67 1.66 9.50
N ALA A 284 -21.62 1.92 10.26
CA ALA A 284 -21.00 0.94 11.15
C ALA A 284 -22.00 0.28 12.12
N PRO A 285 -22.97 1.01 12.73
CA PRO A 285 -23.93 0.39 13.66
C PRO A 285 -24.90 -0.61 13.02
N VAL A 286 -25.12 -0.54 11.70
CA VAL A 286 -26.09 -1.39 10.98
C VAL A 286 -25.40 -2.43 10.08
N PHE A 287 -24.11 -2.27 9.79
CA PHE A 287 -23.41 -3.09 8.82
C PHE A 287 -23.32 -4.57 9.20
N ASP A 288 -23.16 -4.89 10.49
CA ASP A 288 -23.12 -6.28 10.95
C ASP A 288 -24.41 -7.05 10.61
N ALA A 289 -25.57 -6.36 10.64
CA ALA A 289 -26.85 -6.94 10.22
C ALA A 289 -26.91 -7.15 8.70
N TRP A 290 -26.29 -6.27 7.90
CA TRP A 290 -26.20 -6.44 6.44
C TRP A 290 -25.31 -7.62 6.07
N GLU A 291 -24.18 -7.77 6.75
CA GLU A 291 -23.28 -8.93 6.60
C GLU A 291 -23.99 -10.23 6.99
N ALA A 292 -24.65 -10.28 8.16
CA ALA A 292 -25.39 -11.45 8.60
C ALA A 292 -26.57 -11.80 7.67
N GLY A 293 -27.26 -10.79 7.13
CA GLY A 293 -28.32 -10.96 6.14
C GLY A 293 -27.82 -11.27 4.72
N GLY A 294 -26.51 -11.19 4.49
CA GLY A 294 -25.87 -11.41 3.20
C GLY A 294 -26.34 -10.45 2.11
N ARG A 295 -26.75 -9.22 2.46
CA ARG A 295 -27.16 -8.18 1.50
C ARG A 295 -27.08 -6.77 2.10
N ILE A 296 -26.81 -5.78 1.26
CA ILE A 296 -27.08 -4.38 1.55
C ILE A 296 -28.55 -4.10 1.14
N PRO A 297 -29.42 -3.61 2.04
CA PRO A 297 -30.79 -3.25 1.68
C PRO A 297 -30.82 -2.13 0.63
N ARG A 298 -31.87 -2.09 -0.22
CA ARG A 298 -32.02 -1.02 -1.23
C ARG A 298 -32.02 0.37 -0.60
N GLU A 299 -32.63 0.50 0.58
CA GLU A 299 -32.66 1.71 1.38
C GLU A 299 -31.25 2.19 1.77
N GLY A 300 -30.29 1.26 1.93
CA GLY A 300 -28.88 1.59 2.17
C GLY A 300 -28.23 2.28 0.97
N PHE A 301 -28.49 1.80 -0.25
CA PHE A 301 -28.02 2.45 -1.48
C PHE A 301 -28.68 3.82 -1.67
N GLU A 302 -29.98 3.93 -1.43
CA GLU A 302 -30.70 5.19 -1.52
C GLU A 302 -30.21 6.22 -0.51
N GLU A 303 -29.89 5.83 0.73
CA GLU A 303 -29.33 6.74 1.74
C GLU A 303 -27.94 7.26 1.33
N LEU A 304 -27.08 6.39 0.80
CA LEU A 304 -25.79 6.79 0.23
C LEU A 304 -25.96 7.72 -0.96
N GLY A 305 -26.97 7.49 -1.80
CA GLY A 305 -27.34 8.35 -2.92
C GLY A 305 -27.84 9.72 -2.47
N LYS A 306 -28.76 9.77 -1.48
CA LYS A 306 -29.30 11.02 -0.90
C LYS A 306 -28.21 11.91 -0.32
N ARG A 307 -27.15 11.32 0.24
CA ARG A 307 -25.97 12.05 0.77
C ARG A 307 -24.91 12.37 -0.29
N GLY A 308 -25.09 11.92 -1.52
CA GLY A 308 -24.18 12.19 -2.63
C GLY A 308 -22.94 11.28 -2.69
N TYR A 309 -22.82 10.29 -1.81
CA TYR A 309 -21.66 9.38 -1.78
C TYR A 309 -21.72 8.35 -2.90
N LEU A 310 -22.90 7.84 -3.26
CA LEU A 310 -23.00 6.86 -4.34
C LEU A 310 -22.80 7.49 -5.72
N GLY A 311 -23.37 8.68 -5.93
CA GLY A 311 -23.21 9.48 -7.15
C GLY A 311 -21.92 10.28 -7.24
N GLN A 312 -20.94 10.05 -6.36
CA GLN A 312 -19.76 10.90 -6.24
C GLN A 312 -18.95 10.98 -7.54
N ALA A 313 -18.87 9.87 -8.28
CA ALA A 313 -18.23 9.76 -9.60
C ALA A 313 -19.05 10.32 -10.76
N CYS A 314 -20.36 10.47 -10.56
CA CYS A 314 -21.27 10.87 -11.60
C CYS A 314 -21.10 12.38 -11.87
N PRO A 315 -21.11 12.84 -13.12
CA PRO A 315 -21.00 14.27 -13.43
C PRO A 315 -22.17 15.05 -12.85
N ARG A 316 -21.94 16.33 -12.56
CA ARG A 316 -22.92 17.20 -11.88
C ARG A 316 -24.23 17.34 -12.65
N GLU A 317 -24.19 17.33 -13.98
CA GLU A 317 -25.38 17.42 -14.84
C GLU A 317 -26.34 16.22 -14.70
N TRP A 318 -25.86 15.08 -14.23
CA TRP A 318 -26.68 13.91 -13.88
C TRP A 318 -26.85 13.73 -12.36
N GLY A 319 -26.72 14.80 -11.58
CA GLY A 319 -27.00 14.80 -10.13
C GLY A 319 -25.90 14.20 -9.26
N GLY A 320 -24.70 13.99 -9.82
CA GLY A 320 -23.55 13.47 -9.08
C GLY A 320 -22.62 14.54 -8.48
N GLY A 321 -21.58 14.07 -7.80
CA GLY A 321 -20.58 14.93 -7.17
C GLY A 321 -19.48 15.44 -8.10
N GLY A 322 -19.33 14.84 -9.29
CA GLY A 322 -18.31 15.17 -10.28
C GLY A 322 -16.87 14.91 -9.81
N ALA A 323 -16.67 14.05 -8.82
CA ALA A 323 -15.34 13.78 -8.29
C ALA A 323 -14.66 12.61 -9.01
N GLY A 324 -13.33 12.64 -9.02
CA GLY A 324 -12.50 11.63 -9.66
C GLY A 324 -11.94 10.59 -8.68
N MET A 325 -11.00 9.80 -9.21
CA MET A 325 -10.27 8.71 -8.54
C MET A 325 -9.81 9.04 -7.10
N ILE A 326 -9.35 10.27 -6.86
CA ILE A 326 -8.84 10.71 -5.54
C ILE A 326 -9.92 10.67 -4.45
N ARG A 327 -11.14 11.09 -4.76
CA ARG A 327 -12.23 11.04 -3.78
C ARG A 327 -12.66 9.61 -3.50
N HIS A 328 -12.63 8.73 -4.50
CA HIS A 328 -12.86 7.30 -4.31
C HIS A 328 -11.79 6.63 -3.47
N MET A 329 -10.52 7.04 -3.61
CA MET A 329 -9.45 6.56 -2.73
C MET A 329 -9.80 6.88 -1.28
N HIS A 330 -10.16 8.13 -0.96
CA HIS A 330 -10.59 8.48 0.41
C HIS A 330 -11.77 7.63 0.87
N MET A 331 -12.82 7.51 0.06
CA MET A 331 -13.99 6.71 0.44
C MET A 331 -13.64 5.24 0.71
N THR A 332 -12.87 4.64 -0.20
CA THR A 332 -12.43 3.25 -0.11
C THR A 332 -11.65 3.02 1.17
N GLU A 333 -10.66 3.86 1.46
CA GLU A 333 -9.85 3.71 2.66
C GLU A 333 -10.68 3.87 3.94
N GLN A 334 -11.57 4.87 4.02
CA GLN A 334 -12.39 5.08 5.22
C GLN A 334 -13.34 3.91 5.48
N MET A 335 -13.99 3.36 4.44
CA MET A 335 -14.85 2.19 4.60
C MET A 335 -14.07 0.96 5.09
N MET A 336 -12.84 0.77 4.61
CA MET A 336 -12.00 -0.34 5.04
C MET A 336 -11.44 -0.16 6.46
N LEU A 337 -11.18 1.07 6.89
CA LEU A 337 -10.80 1.40 8.27
C LEU A 337 -11.95 1.19 9.27
N GLU A 338 -13.18 1.04 8.80
CA GLU A 338 -14.38 0.72 9.61
C GLU A 338 -14.84 -0.74 9.43
N ASN A 339 -14.05 -1.61 8.77
CA ASN A 339 -14.38 -3.02 8.53
C ASN A 339 -15.68 -3.23 7.73
N LEU A 340 -15.91 -2.39 6.71
CA LEU A 340 -17.13 -2.36 5.88
C LEU A 340 -16.90 -2.99 4.48
N PHE A 341 -16.21 -4.14 4.39
CA PHE A 341 -15.72 -4.67 3.11
C PHE A 341 -16.83 -4.95 2.08
N GLY A 342 -17.93 -5.59 2.48
CA GLY A 342 -19.07 -5.85 1.60
C GLY A 342 -19.67 -4.57 1.01
N LEU A 343 -19.74 -3.49 1.80
CA LEU A 343 -20.17 -2.19 1.29
C LEU A 343 -19.17 -1.63 0.28
N THR A 344 -17.88 -1.62 0.64
CA THR A 344 -16.80 -1.14 -0.23
C THR A 344 -16.86 -1.79 -1.61
N VAL A 345 -16.94 -3.12 -1.68
CA VAL A 345 -16.96 -3.86 -2.94
C VAL A 345 -18.17 -3.47 -3.79
N SER A 346 -19.35 -3.41 -3.18
CA SER A 346 -20.58 -3.08 -3.89
C SER A 346 -20.57 -1.64 -4.43
N THR A 347 -20.18 -0.66 -3.61
CA THR A 347 -20.14 0.75 -4.03
C THR A 347 -18.98 1.05 -4.99
N MET A 348 -17.85 0.35 -4.85
CA MET A 348 -16.70 0.49 -5.76
C MET A 348 -17.07 0.05 -7.17
N LEU A 349 -17.81 -1.05 -7.34
CA LEU A 349 -18.32 -1.47 -8.65
C LEU A 349 -19.19 -0.38 -9.29
N ILE A 350 -20.05 0.25 -8.51
CA ILE A 350 -20.97 1.28 -9.02
C ILE A 350 -20.17 2.52 -9.42
N ALA A 351 -19.41 3.09 -8.48
CA ALA A 351 -18.78 4.39 -8.63
C ALA A 351 -17.51 4.36 -9.48
N ASN A 352 -16.76 3.26 -9.49
CA ASN A 352 -15.46 3.17 -10.18
C ASN A 352 -15.49 2.31 -11.45
N THR A 353 -16.54 1.54 -11.67
CA THR A 353 -16.63 0.67 -12.85
C THR A 353 -17.80 1.09 -13.73
N VAL A 354 -19.04 1.00 -13.25
CA VAL A 354 -20.22 1.27 -14.10
C VAL A 354 -20.35 2.75 -14.46
N VAL A 355 -20.26 3.66 -13.48
CA VAL A 355 -20.39 5.09 -13.74
C VAL A 355 -19.31 5.59 -14.73
N PRO A 356 -18.01 5.21 -14.58
CA PRO A 356 -17.00 5.53 -15.57
C PRO A 356 -17.25 4.94 -16.96
N ILE A 357 -17.75 3.71 -17.07
CA ILE A 357 -18.14 3.12 -18.36
C ILE A 357 -19.20 3.99 -19.06
N LEU A 358 -20.28 4.33 -18.35
CA LEU A 358 -21.38 5.14 -18.90
C LEU A 358 -20.92 6.55 -19.28
N THR A 359 -20.16 7.20 -18.41
CA THR A 359 -19.71 8.58 -18.63
C THR A 359 -18.73 8.69 -19.78
N ARG A 360 -17.79 7.74 -19.92
CA ARG A 360 -16.75 7.75 -20.97
C ARG A 360 -17.25 7.20 -22.31
N TYR A 361 -18.14 6.22 -22.30
CA TYR A 361 -18.47 5.42 -23.50
C TYR A 361 -19.98 5.26 -23.76
N GLY A 362 -20.85 5.64 -22.82
CA GLY A 362 -22.30 5.61 -23.04
C GLY A 362 -22.75 6.66 -24.06
N SER A 363 -23.83 6.36 -24.78
CA SER A 363 -24.57 7.38 -25.54
C SER A 363 -25.27 8.35 -24.57
N GLU A 364 -25.69 9.51 -25.06
CA GLU A 364 -26.47 10.46 -24.25
C GLU A 364 -27.77 9.83 -23.71
N ASP A 365 -28.48 9.02 -24.51
CA ASP A 365 -29.65 8.26 -24.04
C ASP A 365 -29.33 7.37 -22.83
N LEU A 366 -28.21 6.62 -22.89
CA LEU A 366 -27.80 5.76 -21.78
C LEU A 366 -27.40 6.57 -20.54
N LYS A 367 -26.74 7.71 -20.73
CA LYS A 367 -26.36 8.59 -19.61
C LYS A 367 -27.61 9.16 -18.93
N ASP A 368 -28.53 9.74 -19.69
CA ASP A 368 -29.75 10.36 -19.18
C ASP A 368 -30.66 9.36 -18.46
N ARG A 369 -30.78 8.14 -18.98
CA ARG A 369 -31.60 7.09 -18.37
C ARG A 369 -31.02 6.55 -17.08
N PHE A 370 -29.72 6.32 -17.01
CA PHE A 370 -29.12 5.52 -15.93
C PHE A 370 -28.33 6.34 -14.90
N LEU A 371 -27.59 7.37 -15.31
CA LEU A 371 -26.70 8.08 -14.38
C LEU A 371 -27.45 8.76 -13.22
N PRO A 372 -28.57 9.49 -13.42
CA PRO A 372 -29.30 10.11 -12.32
C PRO A 372 -29.90 9.10 -11.34
N ALA A 373 -30.38 7.96 -11.85
CA ALA A 373 -30.98 6.92 -11.01
C ALA A 373 -29.93 6.14 -10.22
N ILE A 374 -28.76 5.88 -10.82
CA ILE A 374 -27.61 5.28 -10.14
C ILE A 374 -27.07 6.25 -9.07
N ALA A 375 -26.91 7.53 -9.39
CA ALA A 375 -26.41 8.54 -8.45
C ALA A 375 -27.30 8.65 -7.21
N ALA A 376 -28.62 8.52 -7.39
CA ALA A 376 -29.59 8.54 -6.31
C ALA A 376 -29.77 7.20 -5.56
N GLY A 377 -29.09 6.13 -6.00
CA GLY A 377 -29.22 4.78 -5.41
C GLY A 377 -30.53 4.06 -5.71
N ARG A 378 -31.33 4.57 -6.65
CA ARG A 378 -32.59 3.93 -7.09
C ARG A 378 -32.38 2.84 -8.13
N THR A 379 -31.24 2.85 -8.82
CA THR A 379 -30.82 1.83 -9.77
C THR A 379 -29.50 1.24 -9.31
N ILE A 380 -29.49 -0.07 -9.05
CA ILE A 380 -28.30 -0.82 -8.68
C ILE A 380 -27.76 -1.50 -9.95
N PRO A 381 -26.56 -1.12 -10.44
CA PRO A 381 -25.98 -1.77 -11.59
C PRO A 381 -25.03 -2.91 -11.23
N CYS A 382 -24.79 -3.81 -12.18
CA CYS A 382 -23.70 -4.78 -12.14
C CYS A 382 -22.90 -4.83 -13.46
N LEU A 383 -21.65 -5.31 -13.40
CA LEU A 383 -20.81 -5.58 -14.59
C LEU A 383 -20.67 -7.10 -14.80
N ALA A 384 -21.22 -7.61 -15.90
CA ALA A 384 -21.29 -9.03 -16.20
C ALA A 384 -20.26 -9.45 -17.27
N VAL A 385 -19.06 -9.84 -16.83
CA VAL A 385 -17.93 -10.22 -17.70
C VAL A 385 -17.62 -11.71 -17.60
N THR A 386 -17.40 -12.20 -16.39
CA THR A 386 -16.84 -13.53 -16.10
C THR A 386 -17.78 -14.69 -16.44
N GLU A 387 -17.23 -15.81 -16.89
CA GLU A 387 -17.93 -17.04 -17.24
C GLU A 387 -17.19 -18.26 -16.67
N SER A 388 -17.90 -19.39 -16.51
CA SER A 388 -17.35 -20.63 -15.94
C SER A 388 -16.20 -21.24 -16.77
N GLY A 389 -16.26 -21.13 -18.10
CA GLY A 389 -15.26 -21.71 -19.01
C GLY A 389 -13.96 -20.92 -19.20
N SER A 390 -13.90 -19.65 -18.79
CA SER A 390 -12.72 -18.77 -19.01
C SER A 390 -11.87 -18.55 -17.75
N ALA A 391 -12.28 -19.14 -16.61
CA ALA A 391 -11.69 -18.95 -15.28
C ALA A 391 -11.44 -17.46 -14.89
N GLY A 392 -12.14 -16.52 -15.53
CA GLY A 392 -11.91 -15.07 -15.42
C GLY A 392 -10.54 -14.56 -15.90
N ALA A 393 -9.57 -15.44 -16.16
CA ALA A 393 -8.20 -15.09 -16.55
C ALA A 393 -8.03 -14.91 -18.07
N MET A 394 -8.91 -15.51 -18.88
CA MET A 394 -8.90 -15.40 -20.34
C MET A 394 -10.23 -14.82 -20.85
N VAL A 395 -10.50 -13.56 -20.53
CA VAL A 395 -11.77 -12.88 -20.89
C VAL A 395 -12.06 -12.92 -22.40
N THR A 396 -11.03 -12.99 -23.24
CA THR A 396 -11.16 -13.06 -24.70
C THR A 396 -11.83 -14.35 -25.19
N THR A 397 -11.91 -15.40 -24.37
CA THR A 397 -12.52 -16.69 -24.73
C THR A 397 -13.98 -16.84 -24.27
N LEU A 398 -14.62 -15.75 -23.83
CA LEU A 398 -16.02 -15.79 -23.38
C LEU A 398 -16.98 -16.31 -24.48
N ALA A 399 -18.02 -17.02 -24.06
CA ALA A 399 -18.98 -17.73 -24.88
C ALA A 399 -20.34 -17.03 -24.99
N THR A 400 -20.71 -16.12 -24.08
CA THR A 400 -21.99 -15.37 -24.17
C THR A 400 -22.04 -14.62 -25.50
N THR A 401 -23.09 -14.84 -26.29
CA THR A 401 -23.26 -14.23 -27.62
C THR A 401 -24.31 -13.11 -27.60
N ALA A 402 -24.20 -12.21 -28.58
CA ALA A 402 -25.24 -11.26 -28.94
C ALA A 402 -25.40 -11.29 -30.47
N ASP A 403 -26.40 -12.02 -30.96
CA ASP A 403 -26.66 -12.17 -32.40
C ASP A 403 -27.47 -10.99 -32.93
N ASP A 404 -27.08 -10.44 -34.08
CA ASP A 404 -27.75 -9.31 -34.71
C ASP A 404 -29.10 -9.71 -35.34
N ARG A 405 -30.19 -9.03 -34.95
CA ARG A 405 -31.55 -9.19 -35.52
C ARG A 405 -32.12 -7.91 -36.09
N GLY A 406 -31.28 -6.94 -36.47
CA GLY A 406 -31.69 -5.66 -37.05
C GLY A 406 -31.87 -4.60 -35.97
N ASP A 407 -33.08 -4.45 -35.43
CA ASP A 407 -33.41 -3.44 -34.42
C ASP A 407 -33.00 -3.82 -32.97
N HIS A 408 -32.66 -5.10 -32.75
CA HIS A 408 -32.18 -5.62 -31.47
C HIS A 408 -31.06 -6.66 -31.63
N TRP A 409 -30.39 -6.93 -30.51
CA TRP A 409 -29.56 -8.10 -30.29
C TRP A 409 -30.38 -9.21 -29.62
N VAL A 410 -30.04 -10.47 -29.91
CA VAL A 410 -30.51 -11.61 -29.12
C VAL A 410 -29.33 -12.15 -28.32
N VAL A 411 -29.42 -12.03 -27.00
CA VAL A 411 -28.34 -12.40 -26.07
C VAL A 411 -28.59 -13.78 -25.47
N ASN A 412 -27.57 -14.64 -25.52
CA ASN A 412 -27.59 -15.99 -24.97
C ASN A 412 -26.28 -16.30 -24.23
N GLY A 413 -26.37 -16.86 -23.02
CA GLY A 413 -25.21 -17.32 -22.26
C GLY A 413 -25.37 -17.20 -20.74
N ASP A 414 -24.27 -17.44 -20.04
CA ASP A 414 -24.22 -17.50 -18.58
C ASP A 414 -23.06 -16.65 -18.06
N LYS A 415 -23.35 -15.79 -17.08
CA LYS A 415 -22.36 -14.93 -16.40
C LYS A 415 -22.27 -15.31 -14.93
N HIS A 416 -21.04 -15.51 -14.46
CA HIS A 416 -20.76 -16.04 -13.13
C HIS A 416 -19.94 -15.06 -12.30
N TYR A 417 -20.13 -15.10 -10.98
CA TYR A 417 -19.45 -14.26 -10.00
C TYR A 417 -19.74 -12.75 -10.18
N ILE A 418 -20.98 -12.41 -10.53
CA ILE A 418 -21.34 -11.02 -10.84
C ILE A 418 -21.77 -10.29 -9.58
N THR A 419 -20.91 -9.39 -9.10
CA THR A 419 -21.19 -8.51 -7.97
C THR A 419 -22.44 -7.67 -8.23
N ASN A 420 -23.27 -7.51 -7.20
CA ASN A 420 -24.58 -6.84 -7.19
C ASN A 420 -25.68 -7.53 -8.01
N SER A 421 -25.41 -8.59 -8.78
CA SER A 421 -26.42 -9.13 -9.71
C SER A 421 -27.75 -9.53 -9.07
N PRO A 422 -27.83 -10.12 -7.86
CA PRO A 422 -29.11 -10.48 -7.26
C PRO A 422 -30.01 -9.29 -6.93
N ALA A 423 -29.44 -8.09 -6.74
CA ALA A 423 -30.17 -6.86 -6.47
C ALA A 423 -30.18 -5.89 -7.66
N ALA A 424 -29.54 -6.26 -8.78
CA ALA A 424 -29.33 -5.35 -9.89
C ALA A 424 -30.62 -5.06 -10.66
N ASP A 425 -30.76 -3.82 -11.09
CA ASP A 425 -31.82 -3.37 -11.99
C ASP A 425 -31.32 -3.33 -13.44
N VAL A 426 -30.00 -3.23 -13.62
CA VAL A 426 -29.34 -3.18 -14.94
C VAL A 426 -27.97 -3.88 -14.92
N ALA A 427 -27.68 -4.66 -15.96
CA ALA A 427 -26.40 -5.33 -16.16
C ALA A 427 -25.66 -4.80 -17.37
N PHE A 428 -24.37 -4.52 -17.21
CA PHE A 428 -23.45 -4.22 -18.31
C PHE A 428 -22.79 -5.54 -18.74
N VAL A 429 -23.29 -6.14 -19.82
CA VAL A 429 -22.96 -7.51 -20.23
C VAL A 429 -21.95 -7.48 -21.36
N LEU A 430 -20.77 -8.07 -21.13
CA LEU A 430 -19.79 -8.26 -22.19
C LEU A 430 -20.15 -9.51 -23.01
N THR A 431 -20.46 -9.31 -24.29
CA THR A 431 -20.97 -10.33 -25.19
C THR A 431 -20.11 -10.43 -26.44
N ARG A 432 -20.14 -11.60 -27.09
CA ARG A 432 -19.52 -11.82 -28.39
C ARG A 432 -20.52 -11.51 -29.49
N THR A 433 -20.23 -10.46 -30.26
CA THR A 433 -21.02 -10.07 -31.45
C THR A 433 -20.40 -10.57 -32.75
N THR A 434 -19.11 -10.90 -32.74
CA THR A 434 -18.39 -11.43 -33.92
C THR A 434 -17.82 -12.81 -33.60
N ARG A 435 -18.26 -13.84 -34.36
CA ARG A 435 -17.76 -15.22 -34.20
C ARG A 435 -16.30 -15.33 -34.67
N GLY A 436 -15.46 -16.05 -33.94
CA GLY A 436 -14.06 -16.32 -34.30
C GLY A 436 -13.08 -15.15 -34.13
N ALA A 437 -13.56 -13.92 -33.93
CA ALA A 437 -12.70 -12.79 -33.54
C ALA A 437 -12.28 -12.94 -32.06
N ASP A 438 -11.02 -12.64 -31.75
CA ASP A 438 -10.44 -12.78 -30.41
C ASP A 438 -10.97 -11.70 -29.43
N ALA A 439 -10.23 -10.62 -29.23
CA ALA A 439 -10.60 -9.47 -28.42
C ALA A 439 -11.49 -8.49 -29.20
N GLN A 440 -11.32 -8.38 -30.52
CA GLN A 440 -12.01 -7.38 -31.36
C GLN A 440 -13.47 -7.75 -31.70
N GLY A 441 -13.98 -8.87 -31.17
CA GLY A 441 -15.35 -9.34 -31.37
C GLY A 441 -16.28 -9.14 -30.18
N LEU A 442 -15.84 -8.43 -29.14
CA LEU A 442 -16.56 -8.30 -27.88
C LEU A 442 -17.24 -6.92 -27.75
N THR A 443 -18.53 -6.92 -27.44
CA THR A 443 -19.37 -5.71 -27.32
C THR A 443 -19.99 -5.66 -25.92
N LEU A 444 -20.03 -4.48 -25.33
CA LEU A 444 -20.64 -4.24 -24.04
C LEU A 444 -22.08 -3.76 -24.25
N LEU A 445 -23.05 -4.45 -23.67
CA LEU A 445 -24.48 -4.13 -23.78
C LEU A 445 -25.05 -3.74 -22.41
N CYS A 446 -25.91 -2.73 -22.38
CA CYS A 446 -26.70 -2.38 -21.21
C CYS A 446 -28.01 -3.16 -21.21
N VAL A 447 -28.18 -4.12 -20.31
CA VAL A 447 -29.32 -5.06 -20.30
C VAL A 447 -30.13 -4.80 -19.04
N SER A 448 -31.39 -4.38 -19.19
CA SER A 448 -32.30 -4.27 -18.05
C SER A 448 -32.63 -5.65 -17.49
N MET A 449 -32.62 -5.78 -16.17
CA MET A 449 -32.74 -7.07 -15.49
C MET A 449 -34.16 -7.64 -15.48
N ASP A 450 -35.15 -6.84 -15.88
CA ASP A 450 -36.56 -7.21 -16.03
C ASP A 450 -36.92 -7.71 -17.44
N LEU A 451 -35.97 -7.69 -18.39
CA LEU A 451 -36.22 -8.19 -19.74
C LEU A 451 -36.53 -9.69 -19.73
N PRO A 452 -37.54 -10.15 -20.50
CA PRO A 452 -37.83 -11.58 -20.62
C PRO A 452 -36.60 -12.38 -21.04
N GLY A 453 -36.34 -13.49 -20.33
CA GLY A 453 -35.20 -14.37 -20.56
C GLY A 453 -33.95 -14.03 -19.73
N VAL A 454 -33.96 -12.94 -18.95
CA VAL A 454 -32.95 -12.69 -17.91
C VAL A 454 -33.36 -13.42 -16.64
N GLU A 455 -32.45 -14.24 -16.10
CA GLU A 455 -32.69 -15.02 -14.88
C GLU A 455 -31.50 -14.90 -13.92
N ILE A 456 -31.76 -14.58 -12.65
CA ILE A 456 -30.79 -14.81 -11.58
C ILE A 456 -30.93 -16.27 -11.15
N VAL A 457 -30.06 -17.13 -11.67
CA VAL A 457 -30.10 -18.58 -11.44
C VAL A 457 -29.74 -18.91 -9.99
N GLU A 458 -28.74 -18.21 -9.46
CA GLU A 458 -28.22 -18.45 -8.13
C GLU A 458 -27.65 -17.16 -7.52
N LYS A 459 -27.93 -16.95 -6.23
CA LYS A 459 -27.14 -16.07 -5.36
C LYS A 459 -26.12 -16.93 -4.63
N TYR A 460 -24.83 -16.65 -4.83
CA TYR A 460 -23.76 -17.47 -4.26
C TYR A 460 -23.63 -17.29 -2.74
N ALA A 461 -23.53 -18.42 -2.04
CA ALA A 461 -22.99 -18.46 -0.69
C ALA A 461 -21.47 -18.27 -0.74
N LYS A 462 -20.99 -17.13 -0.24
CA LYS A 462 -19.57 -16.75 -0.30
C LYS A 462 -18.87 -17.04 1.02
N LEU A 463 -17.53 -17.13 0.96
CA LEU A 463 -16.68 -17.25 2.14
C LEU A 463 -16.63 -15.94 2.95
N GLY A 464 -16.61 -14.80 2.27
CA GLY A 464 -16.59 -13.45 2.85
C GLY A 464 -17.26 -12.44 1.92
N ALA A 465 -17.24 -11.16 2.29
CA ALA A 465 -17.98 -10.06 1.68
C ALA A 465 -19.47 -10.36 1.57
N HIS A 466 -20.10 -10.82 2.65
CA HIS A 466 -21.45 -11.37 2.56
C HIS A 466 -22.46 -10.31 2.14
N ALA A 467 -22.36 -9.07 2.64
CA ALA A 467 -23.28 -7.99 2.29
C ALA A 467 -23.20 -7.60 0.80
N SER A 468 -22.05 -7.80 0.15
CA SER A 468 -21.89 -7.61 -1.29
C SER A 468 -22.48 -8.79 -2.05
N GLU A 469 -23.72 -8.70 -2.51
CA GLU A 469 -24.35 -9.79 -3.23
C GLU A 469 -23.58 -10.18 -4.51
N THR A 470 -23.56 -11.46 -4.84
CA THR A 470 -22.87 -11.98 -6.02
C THR A 470 -23.66 -13.15 -6.56
N GLY A 471 -23.88 -13.21 -7.86
CA GLY A 471 -24.71 -14.26 -8.43
C GLY A 471 -24.31 -14.72 -9.82
N HIS A 472 -25.13 -15.63 -10.31
CA HIS A 472 -25.13 -16.18 -11.66
C HIS A 472 -26.32 -15.59 -12.42
N ILE A 473 -26.05 -14.96 -13.56
CA ILE A 473 -27.07 -14.47 -14.48
C ILE A 473 -27.10 -15.38 -15.71
N ARG A 474 -28.27 -15.87 -16.10
CA ARG A 474 -28.51 -16.53 -17.38
C ARG A 474 -29.29 -15.62 -18.30
N PHE A 475 -28.93 -15.65 -19.57
CA PHE A 475 -29.62 -14.99 -20.67
C PHE A 475 -30.10 -16.06 -21.63
N THR A 476 -31.41 -16.13 -21.86
CA THR A 476 -32.05 -17.03 -22.84
C THR A 476 -32.90 -16.23 -23.80
N ASP A 477 -32.43 -16.10 -25.03
CA ASP A 477 -33.05 -15.35 -26.13
C ASP A 477 -33.47 -13.90 -25.75
N VAL A 478 -32.65 -13.23 -24.94
CA VAL A 478 -32.95 -11.89 -24.41
C VAL A 478 -32.84 -10.86 -25.54
N LYS A 479 -33.94 -10.17 -25.82
CA LYS A 479 -34.00 -9.12 -26.85
C LYS A 479 -33.54 -7.79 -26.28
N VAL A 480 -32.34 -7.35 -26.67
CA VAL A 480 -31.72 -6.09 -26.21
C VAL A 480 -31.72 -5.08 -27.35
N PRO A 481 -32.42 -3.93 -27.24
CA PRO A 481 -32.43 -2.92 -28.30
C PRO A 481 -31.03 -2.46 -28.71
N LYS A 482 -30.81 -2.15 -29.99
CA LYS A 482 -29.48 -1.69 -30.47
C LYS A 482 -28.97 -0.42 -29.79
N GLN A 483 -29.88 0.47 -29.38
CA GLN A 483 -29.55 1.69 -28.64
C GLN A 483 -28.94 1.42 -27.25
N ASN A 484 -29.06 0.19 -26.74
CA ASN A 484 -28.43 -0.22 -25.49
C ASN A 484 -26.97 -0.69 -25.67
N THR A 485 -26.40 -0.65 -26.88
CA THR A 485 -24.97 -0.87 -27.08
C THR A 485 -24.16 0.26 -26.43
N VAL A 486 -23.20 -0.08 -25.58
CA VAL A 486 -22.26 0.89 -25.00
C VAL A 486 -21.10 1.10 -25.97
N GLY A 487 -20.87 2.34 -26.37
CA GLY A 487 -19.83 2.71 -27.33
C GLY A 487 -19.98 2.00 -28.67
N TYR A 488 -18.87 1.49 -29.21
CA TYR A 488 -18.83 0.83 -30.51
C TYR A 488 -18.85 -0.69 -30.38
N VAL A 489 -19.52 -1.35 -31.33
CA VAL A 489 -19.49 -2.81 -31.51
C VAL A 489 -18.03 -3.28 -31.66
N GLY A 490 -17.66 -4.35 -30.95
CA GLY A 490 -16.30 -4.91 -30.96
C GLY A 490 -15.29 -4.21 -30.03
N SER A 491 -15.68 -3.12 -29.37
CA SER A 491 -14.80 -2.35 -28.46
C SER A 491 -15.08 -2.58 -26.97
N GLY A 492 -16.03 -3.44 -26.61
CA GLY A 492 -16.51 -3.63 -25.24
C GLY A 492 -15.42 -4.04 -24.26
N LEU A 493 -14.47 -4.90 -24.68
CA LEU A 493 -13.38 -5.33 -23.81
C LEU A 493 -12.43 -4.17 -23.47
N LEU A 494 -12.22 -3.23 -24.40
CA LEU A 494 -11.36 -2.06 -24.15
C LEU A 494 -11.96 -1.19 -23.05
N TYR A 495 -13.28 -0.96 -23.09
CA TYR A 495 -13.99 -0.17 -22.08
C TYR A 495 -13.93 -0.82 -20.69
N VAL A 496 -14.07 -2.15 -20.64
CA VAL A 496 -13.94 -2.93 -19.41
C VAL A 496 -12.52 -2.88 -18.85
N VAL A 497 -11.50 -3.03 -19.70
CA VAL A 497 -10.09 -2.98 -19.27
C VAL A 497 -9.70 -1.59 -18.76
N ASP A 498 -10.18 -0.53 -19.40
CA ASP A 498 -9.92 0.86 -18.99
C ASP A 498 -10.28 1.09 -17.52
N VAL A 499 -11.48 0.68 -17.10
CA VAL A 499 -11.96 0.88 -15.73
C VAL A 499 -11.42 -0.15 -14.74
N ILE A 500 -11.20 -1.41 -15.15
CA ILE A 500 -10.65 -2.45 -14.27
C ILE A 500 -9.21 -2.12 -13.85
N VAL A 501 -8.43 -1.45 -14.71
CA VAL A 501 -7.07 -1.02 -14.34
C VAL A 501 -7.11 0.00 -13.20
N GLU A 502 -8.07 0.92 -13.19
CA GLU A 502 -8.29 1.85 -12.07
C GLU A 502 -8.80 1.11 -10.82
N GLU A 503 -9.74 0.18 -10.99
CA GLU A 503 -10.31 -0.64 -9.91
C GLU A 503 -9.23 -1.45 -9.17
N ARG A 504 -8.21 -1.95 -9.88
CA ARG A 504 -7.06 -2.65 -9.29
C ARG A 504 -6.26 -1.79 -8.30
N VAL A 505 -6.24 -0.47 -8.48
CA VAL A 505 -5.57 0.45 -7.55
C VAL A 505 -6.44 0.67 -6.32
N LEU A 506 -7.75 0.82 -6.49
CA LEU A 506 -8.68 0.95 -5.37
C LEU A 506 -8.69 -0.30 -4.49
N ILE A 507 -8.71 -1.49 -5.08
CA ILE A 507 -8.68 -2.72 -4.28
C ILE A 507 -7.34 -2.91 -3.55
N ALA A 508 -6.23 -2.44 -4.14
CA ALA A 508 -4.94 -2.44 -3.46
C ALA A 508 -4.97 -1.50 -2.24
N ALA A 509 -5.52 -0.28 -2.41
CA ALA A 509 -5.71 0.66 -1.30
C ALA A 509 -6.65 0.11 -0.22
N ALA A 510 -7.73 -0.58 -0.63
CA ALA A 510 -8.65 -1.26 0.27
C ALA A 510 -7.94 -2.34 1.10
N ALA A 511 -7.13 -3.19 0.44
CA ALA A 511 -6.37 -4.24 1.11
C ALA A 511 -5.39 -3.69 2.13
N VAL A 512 -4.62 -2.64 1.78
CA VAL A 512 -3.68 -2.01 2.71
C VAL A 512 -4.41 -1.33 3.88
N SER A 513 -5.53 -0.65 3.61
CA SER A 513 -6.32 0.00 4.67
C SER A 513 -6.95 -1.02 5.61
N TYR A 514 -7.33 -2.19 5.10
CA TYR A 514 -7.86 -3.26 5.93
C TYR A 514 -6.80 -3.95 6.76
N ALA A 515 -5.59 -4.10 6.22
CA ALA A 515 -4.42 -4.51 6.98
C ALA A 515 -4.16 -3.51 8.13
N LEU A 516 -4.20 -2.21 7.85
CA LEU A 516 -4.05 -1.16 8.87
C LEU A 516 -5.14 -1.23 9.95
N TYR A 517 -6.40 -1.46 9.57
CA TYR A 517 -7.48 -1.70 10.54
C TYR A 517 -7.14 -2.85 11.48
N CYS A 518 -6.76 -4.01 10.93
CA CYS A 518 -6.43 -5.20 11.72
C CYS A 518 -5.21 -4.97 12.61
N LEU A 519 -4.15 -4.37 12.08
CA LEU A 519 -2.92 -4.07 12.80
C LEU A 519 -3.18 -3.08 13.94
N ASN A 520 -3.89 -1.97 13.67
CA ASN A 520 -4.18 -0.96 14.68
C ASN A 520 -5.04 -1.51 15.81
N ARG A 521 -6.13 -2.21 15.47
CA ARG A 521 -7.02 -2.81 16.46
C ARG A 521 -6.35 -3.90 17.28
N THR A 522 -5.43 -4.66 16.68
CA THR A 522 -4.65 -5.70 17.37
C THR A 522 -3.59 -5.07 18.28
N LEU A 523 -2.80 -4.12 17.79
CA LEU A 523 -1.78 -3.43 18.58
C LEU A 523 -2.36 -2.72 19.80
N ALA A 524 -3.56 -2.13 19.69
CA ALA A 524 -4.26 -1.50 20.82
C ALA A 524 -4.65 -2.50 21.93
N GLN A 525 -4.68 -3.79 21.62
CA GLN A 525 -5.10 -4.86 22.52
C GLN A 525 -3.94 -5.66 23.12
N LEU A 526 -2.74 -5.50 22.57
CA LEU A 526 -1.56 -6.25 22.98
C LEU A 526 -0.72 -5.44 23.99
N PRO A 527 -0.13 -6.09 25.01
CA PRO A 527 0.91 -5.46 25.81
C PRO A 527 2.16 -5.22 24.95
N ALA A 528 3.02 -4.30 25.38
CA ALA A 528 4.31 -4.05 24.72
C ALA A 528 5.24 -5.27 24.87
N ARG A 529 5.25 -6.17 23.87
CA ARG A 529 6.09 -7.37 23.78
C ARG A 529 6.53 -7.63 22.32
N ASN A 530 7.31 -8.68 22.06
CA ASN A 530 7.94 -8.92 20.75
C ASN A 530 6.96 -9.04 19.56
N ASP A 531 5.76 -9.60 19.76
CA ASP A 531 4.75 -9.68 18.70
C ASP A 531 4.20 -8.29 18.32
N ALA A 532 4.00 -7.40 19.29
CA ALA A 532 3.62 -6.01 19.05
C ALA A 532 4.69 -5.27 18.22
N ALA A 533 5.97 -5.54 18.43
CA ALA A 533 7.04 -4.99 17.60
C ALA A 533 6.98 -5.51 16.15
N ALA A 534 6.74 -6.82 15.97
CA ALA A 534 6.63 -7.43 14.64
C ALA A 534 5.41 -6.91 13.86
N LEU A 535 4.28 -6.67 14.54
CA LEU A 535 3.08 -6.06 13.95
C LEU A 535 3.28 -4.56 13.67
N ALA A 536 3.99 -3.83 14.54
CA ALA A 536 4.32 -2.43 14.29
C ALA A 536 5.18 -2.26 13.03
N ASP A 537 6.08 -3.20 12.75
CA ASP A 537 6.85 -3.24 11.50
C ASP A 537 5.97 -3.45 10.27
N LEU A 538 5.01 -4.39 10.33
CA LEU A 538 4.03 -4.58 9.26
C LEU A 538 3.22 -3.30 9.04
N ARG A 539 2.87 -2.59 10.11
CA ARG A 539 2.16 -1.30 10.02
C ARG A 539 2.99 -0.24 9.28
N CYS A 540 4.31 -0.26 9.42
CA CYS A 540 5.20 0.62 8.66
C CYS A 540 5.26 0.24 7.17
N GLU A 541 5.31 -1.06 6.85
CA GLU A 541 5.24 -1.54 5.46
C GLU A 541 3.92 -1.17 4.78
N ALA A 542 2.81 -1.25 5.53
CA ALA A 542 1.49 -0.85 5.07
C ALA A 542 1.47 0.65 4.69
N ALA A 543 2.09 1.52 5.50
CA ALA A 543 2.17 2.94 5.19
C ALA A 543 2.91 3.22 3.87
N ALA A 544 4.03 2.52 3.60
CA ALA A 544 4.75 2.66 2.35
C ALA A 544 3.93 2.19 1.13
N LEU A 545 3.24 1.04 1.24
CA LEU A 545 2.33 0.55 0.19
C LEU A 545 1.18 1.54 -0.07
N ARG A 546 0.62 2.12 0.99
CA ARG A 546 -0.46 3.10 0.90
C ARG A 546 -0.02 4.32 0.09
N VAL A 547 1.19 4.85 0.34
CA VAL A 547 1.76 5.96 -0.47
C VAL A 547 1.83 5.58 -1.95
N ARG A 548 2.31 4.38 -2.29
CA ARG A 548 2.38 3.94 -3.69
C ARG A 548 1.00 3.81 -4.35
N CYS A 549 -0.01 3.37 -3.61
CA CYS A 549 -1.39 3.34 -4.09
C CYS A 549 -1.89 4.74 -4.44
N TRP A 550 -1.68 5.72 -3.55
CA TRP A 550 -2.07 7.12 -3.77
C TRP A 550 -1.37 7.77 -4.95
N GLN A 551 -0.06 7.58 -5.10
CA GLN A 551 0.67 8.09 -6.27
C GLN A 551 0.15 7.50 -7.59
N THR A 552 -0.18 6.21 -7.58
CA THR A 552 -0.75 5.54 -8.76
C THR A 552 -2.16 6.04 -9.05
N ALA A 553 -2.97 6.31 -8.02
CA ALA A 553 -4.28 6.91 -8.16
C ALA A 553 -4.22 8.35 -8.72
N ARG A 554 -3.24 9.18 -8.30
CA ARG A 554 -2.99 10.51 -8.89
C ARG A 554 -2.61 10.42 -10.36
N ARG A 555 -1.76 9.46 -10.70
CA ARG A 555 -1.38 9.17 -12.09
C ARG A 555 -2.57 8.73 -12.93
N ALA A 556 -3.48 7.93 -12.38
CA ALA A 556 -4.72 7.55 -13.03
C ALA A 556 -5.65 8.76 -13.25
N ALA A 557 -5.81 9.62 -12.24
CA ALA A 557 -6.57 10.86 -12.34
C ALA A 557 -6.01 11.80 -13.42
N ALA A 558 -4.68 11.83 -13.57
CA ALA A 558 -3.98 12.57 -14.62
C ALA A 558 -3.97 11.84 -15.99
N ARG A 559 -4.71 10.74 -16.16
CA ARG A 559 -4.82 9.95 -17.40
C ARG A 559 -3.48 9.43 -17.93
N THR A 560 -2.54 9.16 -17.03
CA THR A 560 -1.29 8.49 -17.37
C THR A 560 -1.45 6.97 -17.30
N SER A 561 -0.67 6.23 -18.10
CA SER A 561 -0.71 4.78 -18.07
C SER A 561 -0.27 4.25 -16.70
N ILE A 562 -1.11 3.40 -16.10
CA ILE A 562 -0.88 2.81 -14.78
C ILE A 562 -0.94 1.28 -14.80
N SER A 563 -1.09 0.63 -15.97
CA SER A 563 -1.41 -0.81 -16.05
C SER A 563 -0.39 -1.72 -15.36
N THR A 564 0.90 -1.40 -15.47
CA THR A 564 1.98 -2.17 -14.80
C THR A 564 1.96 -1.95 -13.29
N ASP A 565 1.78 -0.71 -12.85
CA ASP A 565 1.72 -0.34 -11.43
C ASP A 565 0.48 -0.91 -10.74
N ALA A 566 -0.67 -0.86 -11.41
CA ALA A 566 -1.93 -1.41 -10.94
C ALA A 566 -1.83 -2.94 -10.77
N ALA A 567 -1.22 -3.64 -11.72
CA ALA A 567 -0.98 -5.08 -11.60
C ALA A 567 -0.04 -5.39 -10.42
N MET A 568 1.05 -4.63 -10.28
CA MET A 568 1.99 -4.75 -9.16
C MET A 568 1.28 -4.59 -7.81
N LEU A 569 0.58 -3.47 -7.64
CA LEU A 569 -0.11 -3.12 -6.40
C LEU A 569 -1.20 -4.13 -6.06
N LYS A 570 -1.97 -4.59 -7.04
CA LYS A 570 -3.03 -5.56 -6.83
C LYS A 570 -2.50 -6.83 -6.17
N TYR A 571 -1.49 -7.47 -6.78
CA TYR A 571 -0.98 -8.72 -6.22
C TYR A 571 -0.26 -8.47 -4.89
N LEU A 572 0.54 -7.40 -4.81
CA LEU A 572 1.37 -7.12 -3.65
C LEU A 572 0.53 -6.83 -2.41
N CYS A 573 -0.45 -5.94 -2.54
CA CYS A 573 -1.35 -5.57 -1.44
C CYS A 573 -2.33 -6.69 -1.08
N GLY A 574 -2.81 -7.42 -2.09
CA GLY A 574 -3.71 -8.56 -1.88
C GLY A 574 -3.04 -9.74 -1.16
N ASP A 575 -1.72 -9.92 -1.31
CA ASP A 575 -0.93 -10.87 -0.53
C ASP A 575 -0.63 -10.32 0.87
N PHE A 576 -0.18 -9.07 0.94
CA PHE A 576 0.19 -8.39 2.18
C PHE A 576 -0.94 -8.33 3.22
N VAL A 577 -2.19 -8.08 2.81
CA VAL A 577 -3.33 -8.03 3.75
C VAL A 577 -3.56 -9.38 4.44
N ARG A 578 -3.34 -10.49 3.74
CA ARG A 578 -3.50 -11.83 4.32
C ARG A 578 -2.41 -12.10 5.35
N ASP A 579 -1.16 -11.81 4.99
CA ASP A 579 -0.02 -11.98 5.89
C ASP A 579 -0.18 -11.13 7.17
N CYS A 580 -0.74 -9.92 7.05
CA CYS A 580 -1.03 -9.07 8.20
C CYS A 580 -2.14 -9.63 9.09
N ILE A 581 -3.22 -10.14 8.50
CA ILE A 581 -4.33 -10.75 9.24
C ILE A 581 -3.87 -12.02 9.95
N ASP A 582 -3.13 -12.89 9.26
CA ASP A 582 -2.52 -14.10 9.83
C ASP A 582 -1.65 -13.73 11.05
N ALA A 583 -0.75 -12.75 10.90
CA ALA A 583 0.11 -12.30 11.99
C ALA A 583 -0.67 -11.68 13.18
N CYS A 584 -1.76 -10.96 12.90
CA CYS A 584 -2.63 -10.41 13.96
C CYS A 584 -3.33 -11.54 14.73
N GLU A 585 -3.84 -12.54 14.02
CA GLU A 585 -4.52 -13.68 14.61
C GLU A 585 -3.57 -14.49 15.49
N ASP A 586 -2.38 -14.82 14.97
CA ASP A 586 -1.34 -15.52 15.72
C ASP A 586 -0.98 -14.78 17.03
N ALA A 587 -0.82 -13.45 16.97
CA ALA A 587 -0.49 -12.64 18.13
C ALA A 587 -1.61 -12.62 19.19
N LEU A 588 -2.88 -12.52 18.76
CA LEU A 588 -4.04 -12.51 19.67
C LEU A 588 -4.28 -13.88 20.30
N LEU A 589 -4.14 -14.96 19.53
CA LEU A 589 -4.26 -16.33 20.01
C LEU A 589 -3.12 -16.68 20.98
N ALA A 590 -1.87 -16.28 20.68
CA ALA A 590 -0.75 -16.39 21.62
C ALA A 590 -0.98 -15.56 22.90
N GLY A 591 -1.76 -14.47 22.80
CA GLY A 591 -2.28 -13.69 23.92
C GLY A 591 -3.40 -14.36 24.72
N ARG A 592 -3.81 -15.60 24.38
CA ARG A 592 -4.90 -16.37 24.99
C ARG A 592 -6.27 -15.66 24.92
N ARG A 593 -6.54 -14.91 23.86
CA ARG A 593 -7.89 -14.40 23.57
C ARG A 593 -8.83 -15.54 23.19
N ALA A 594 -10.09 -15.47 23.63
CA ALA A 594 -11.08 -16.45 23.21
C ALA A 594 -11.47 -16.21 21.74
N PRO A 595 -11.84 -17.25 20.96
CA PRO A 595 -12.25 -17.09 19.56
C PRO A 595 -13.38 -16.06 19.35
N GLY A 596 -14.31 -15.93 20.31
CA GLY A 596 -15.39 -14.94 20.26
C GLY A 596 -14.90 -13.49 20.31
N ASP A 597 -13.80 -13.21 21.02
CA ASP A 597 -13.22 -11.86 21.17
C ASP A 597 -12.58 -11.35 19.88
N ILE A 598 -12.29 -12.26 18.93
CA ILE A 598 -11.64 -11.99 17.65
C ILE A 598 -12.55 -12.25 16.45
N ALA A 599 -13.87 -12.36 16.64
CA ALA A 599 -14.83 -12.59 15.56
C ALA A 599 -14.74 -11.55 14.42
N TRP A 600 -14.44 -10.30 14.77
CA TRP A 600 -14.20 -9.22 13.80
C TRP A 600 -12.98 -9.49 12.89
N LEU A 601 -11.93 -10.15 13.42
CA LEU A 601 -10.72 -10.52 12.69
C LEU A 601 -10.95 -11.80 11.88
N GLN A 602 -11.78 -12.73 12.39
CA GLN A 602 -12.22 -13.89 11.62
C GLN A 602 -13.01 -13.46 10.37
N ARG A 603 -13.93 -12.48 10.49
CA ARG A 603 -14.55 -11.87 9.31
C ARG A 603 -13.51 -11.29 8.36
N ALA A 604 -12.56 -10.51 8.90
CA ALA A 604 -11.50 -9.92 8.10
C ALA A 604 -10.62 -10.94 7.37
N ARG A 605 -10.35 -12.10 7.98
CA ARG A 605 -9.63 -13.22 7.36
C ARG A 605 -10.35 -13.73 6.12
N LEU A 606 -11.67 -13.92 6.22
CA LEU A 606 -12.49 -14.40 5.11
C LEU A 606 -12.61 -13.36 4.00
N ASP A 607 -12.78 -12.09 4.37
CA ASP A 607 -12.83 -10.95 3.46
C ASP A 607 -11.50 -10.73 2.72
N GLY A 608 -10.39 -10.73 3.46
CA GLY A 608 -9.03 -10.56 2.92
C GLY A 608 -8.64 -11.64 1.91
N ARG A 609 -9.23 -12.83 2.00
CA ARG A 609 -9.02 -13.88 0.98
C ARG A 609 -9.59 -13.46 -0.39
N VAL A 610 -10.75 -12.81 -0.41
CA VAL A 610 -11.42 -12.37 -1.65
C VAL A 610 -10.58 -11.35 -2.40
N MET A 611 -9.88 -10.46 -1.68
CA MET A 611 -9.05 -9.40 -2.27
C MET A 611 -7.95 -9.91 -3.21
N SER A 612 -7.46 -11.12 -2.95
CA SER A 612 -6.46 -11.78 -3.78
C SER A 612 -7.00 -12.39 -5.08
N LEU A 613 -8.32 -12.52 -5.22
CA LEU A 613 -8.97 -13.28 -6.30
C LEU A 613 -9.59 -12.38 -7.37
N PHE A 614 -10.59 -11.58 -6.99
CA PHE A 614 -11.32 -10.74 -7.94
C PHE A 614 -10.46 -9.59 -8.50
N THR A 615 -10.94 -8.92 -9.55
CA THR A 615 -10.22 -7.90 -10.34
C THR A 615 -8.86 -8.38 -10.94
N GLY A 616 -8.70 -9.70 -11.02
CA GLY A 616 -7.55 -10.41 -11.60
C GLY A 616 -6.68 -11.05 -10.53
N ALA A 617 -6.71 -12.38 -10.38
CA ALA A 617 -6.06 -13.10 -9.28
C ALA A 617 -4.56 -12.75 -9.10
N SER A 618 -4.05 -12.81 -7.87
CA SER A 618 -2.65 -12.46 -7.55
C SER A 618 -1.66 -13.18 -8.47
N GLY A 619 -1.86 -14.46 -8.78
CA GLY A 619 -1.00 -15.22 -9.71
C GLY A 619 -0.96 -14.64 -11.13
N VAL A 620 -2.11 -14.21 -11.66
CA VAL A 620 -2.23 -13.61 -13.00
C VAL A 620 -1.54 -12.24 -13.03
N MET A 621 -1.78 -11.40 -12.01
CA MET A 621 -1.16 -10.09 -11.91
C MET A 621 0.35 -10.18 -11.67
N LYS A 622 0.80 -11.13 -10.85
CA LYS A 622 2.23 -11.40 -10.61
C LYS A 622 2.91 -11.85 -11.89
N ASP A 623 2.31 -12.77 -12.65
CA ASP A 623 2.89 -13.18 -13.93
C ASP A 623 2.96 -12.02 -14.94
N TYR A 624 1.86 -11.28 -15.12
CA TYR A 624 1.80 -10.11 -15.99
C TYR A 624 2.88 -9.06 -15.65
N TYR A 625 2.96 -8.68 -14.37
CA TYR A 625 3.98 -7.74 -13.89
C TYR A 625 5.37 -8.29 -14.13
N SER A 626 5.62 -9.55 -13.75
CA SER A 626 6.95 -10.15 -13.83
C SER A 626 7.52 -10.23 -15.25
N ARG A 627 6.66 -10.51 -16.25
CA ARG A 627 7.06 -10.50 -17.67
C ARG A 627 7.52 -9.12 -18.12
N ARG A 628 6.83 -8.06 -17.69
CA ARG A 628 7.20 -6.68 -18.04
C ARG A 628 8.49 -6.23 -17.38
N VAL A 629 8.66 -6.53 -16.10
CA VAL A 629 9.87 -6.19 -15.35
C VAL A 629 11.09 -6.83 -15.98
N THR A 630 11.04 -8.14 -16.24
CA THR A 630 12.16 -8.85 -16.85
C THR A 630 12.46 -8.38 -18.27
N ALA A 631 11.44 -8.06 -19.07
CA ALA A 631 11.63 -7.45 -20.38
C ALA A 631 12.37 -6.11 -20.27
N GLY A 632 11.99 -5.27 -19.30
CA GLY A 632 12.69 -4.01 -19.00
C GLY A 632 14.14 -4.21 -18.56
N LEU A 633 14.39 -5.15 -17.65
CA LEU A 633 15.74 -5.45 -17.16
C LEU A 633 16.69 -5.91 -18.27
N ARG A 634 16.19 -6.65 -19.27
CA ARG A 634 16.98 -7.06 -20.44
C ARG A 634 17.41 -5.86 -21.28
N LEU A 635 16.50 -4.95 -21.58
CA LEU A 635 16.80 -3.75 -22.38
C LEU A 635 17.91 -2.90 -21.74
N HIS A 636 17.92 -2.80 -20.41
CA HIS A 636 18.95 -2.06 -19.66
C HIS A 636 20.26 -2.83 -19.45
N ALA A 637 20.27 -4.15 -19.65
CA ALA A 637 21.49 -4.95 -19.59
C ALA A 637 22.24 -4.97 -20.92
N SER A 638 21.53 -4.76 -22.04
CA SER A 638 22.09 -4.64 -23.38
C SER A 638 22.59 -3.24 -23.75
N ALA A 639 22.25 -2.23 -22.96
CA ALA A 639 22.70 -0.83 -23.06
C ALA A 639 23.78 -0.56 -22.01
#